data_AF-A0A2W1JK59-F1
#
_entry.id   AF-A0A2W1JK59-F1
#
_cell.length_a   1.000
_cell.length_b   1.000
_cell.length_c   1.000
_cell.angle_alpha   90.00
_cell.angle_beta   90.00
_cell.angle_gamma   90.00
#
_symmetry.space_group_name_H-M   'P 1'
#
loop_
_entity.id
_entity.type
_entity.pdbx_description
1 polymer ?
#
loop_
_entity_poly.entity_id
_entity_poly.type
_entity_poly.pdbx_seq_one_letter_code
_entity_poly.pdbx_strand_id
1 'polypeptide(L)'
;MHDQLNPPSVSEETNQQDTLLESSQSPDSFSTDVDGQETLISVSELEAFSDKNEAEEVEISDTSAEREINSDKQKSAAITSGLTYRGGSSGDSATSYSQRFFQLPIKRKQLFATGASIVSLGILIVAGGSVFNSTLQTKQIEQTETESSTILSLVEGDNAKNDLPAIATTLNAFPDGFSAILKQQGDGSFRVISAALEGQPLEPEMKKQLEKSSISLIQKAVAVSGEVATAKISLDGQSYNVGAVRMAGQGVVRVPGQNTVVLRGLSQASISNVLQRSLTLQLPLGLLLMALNVGLALLIARSLLEPITDLQQVTRKFSEGDRNARAKIFSTDEVGELASSFNLLVEDISRSEKALAEEAKKFALASQQAEAVVEEQKQQNTTLQYDLFQLLSEVEEASDGNLTVRADTTEGQVGVVADFFNSIVESMRDVVTQVKDSTTQVNSALVEDEEAMGELAEQSRKQAQKIQRMLTFVEQMAQSIQEVSVNAQQTADVVRSASSNAEAGGEAMDLTVQTIVELRETVAGTAKKVKRLGESSQQISKAVSLINQIALQTNLLAINASIEAARAGEEGRGFAVVAEEVGALAAQSAAATKEIEQIVDTIQMETSEVVNAMEVGTAQVVAGTGQVEAAKQSLGQIIEVSRQIDHLVQAISDSTASQTQTSEMVTNLMKEVAKVSANTSTASTKVASSLEGTVSVAKQLKASVDSFKVEA
;
A
#
# COMPACT_ATOMS: atom_id res chain seq x y z
N MET A 1 83.21 -18.53 6.69
CA MET A 1 82.18 -17.57 6.27
C MET A 1 81.12 -17.66 7.34
N HIS A 2 81.18 -16.85 8.41
CA HIS A 2 81.28 -15.38 8.47
C HIS A 2 80.16 -14.70 7.67
N ASP A 3 79.28 -13.89 8.24
CA ASP A 3 78.99 -13.57 9.67
C ASP A 3 77.44 -13.35 9.81
N GLN A 4 76.75 -13.55 10.93
CA GLN A 4 76.84 -12.90 12.27
C GLN A 4 76.54 -11.37 12.21
N LEU A 5 75.74 -10.77 13.11
CA LEU A 5 75.30 -11.14 14.47
C LEU A 5 73.78 -10.99 14.77
N ASN A 6 73.40 -11.30 16.02
CA ASN A 6 72.06 -11.63 16.58
C ASN A 6 71.36 -10.46 17.35
N PRO A 7 70.11 -10.63 17.85
CA PRO A 7 69.36 -9.66 18.67
C PRO A 7 69.59 -9.85 20.21
N PRO A 8 68.83 -9.16 21.10
CA PRO A 8 67.60 -9.72 21.75
C PRO A 8 66.48 -8.64 21.92
N SER A 9 65.39 -8.70 22.73
CA SER A 9 64.90 -9.58 23.82
C SER A 9 63.36 -9.42 24.09
N VAL A 10 62.71 -10.47 24.63
CA VAL A 10 61.98 -10.58 25.95
C VAL A 10 61.53 -9.26 26.65
N SER A 11 60.35 -9.09 27.31
CA SER A 11 59.32 -9.99 27.91
C SER A 11 57.87 -9.44 27.87
N GLU A 12 56.91 -10.22 28.38
CA GLU A 12 55.55 -9.81 28.80
C GLU A 12 55.51 -9.04 30.15
N GLU A 13 54.28 -8.73 30.60
CA GLU A 13 53.78 -8.39 31.96
C GLU A 13 53.58 -6.92 32.42
N THR A 14 52.51 -6.78 33.21
CA THR A 14 52.14 -5.70 34.16
C THR A 14 51.75 -4.28 33.67
N ASN A 15 50.43 -4.12 33.43
CA ASN A 15 49.45 -3.46 34.34
C ASN A 15 49.58 -1.95 34.69
N GLN A 16 48.43 -1.42 35.14
CA GLN A 16 48.13 -0.13 35.78
C GLN A 16 47.90 1.11 34.90
N GLN A 17 46.63 1.54 34.94
CA GLN A 17 46.19 2.91 34.68
C GLN A 17 46.73 3.83 35.78
N ASP A 18 47.12 5.07 35.47
CA ASP A 18 46.57 6.24 36.17
C ASP A 18 46.98 7.60 35.54
N THR A 19 46.09 8.60 35.59
CA THR A 19 46.37 10.07 35.53
C THR A 19 47.08 10.67 34.28
N LEU A 20 47.03 11.98 33.93
CA LEU A 20 46.17 13.16 34.22
C LEU A 20 46.53 14.29 33.20
N LEU A 21 45.56 15.12 32.77
CA LEU A 21 45.74 16.52 32.27
C LEU A 21 46.62 16.69 30.98
N GLU A 22 46.77 17.83 30.27
CA GLU A 22 46.01 19.09 30.15
C GLU A 22 46.26 19.77 28.78
N SER A 23 45.24 20.40 28.18
CA SER A 23 45.29 21.57 27.26
C SER A 23 43.83 21.93 26.91
N SER A 24 43.30 23.12 27.25
CA SER A 24 43.55 24.47 26.69
C SER A 24 43.09 24.58 25.21
N GLN A 25 42.36 25.62 24.77
CA GLN A 25 42.11 26.96 25.34
C GLN A 25 40.65 27.46 25.12
N SER A 26 40.18 28.34 26.00
CA SER A 26 39.16 29.39 25.74
C SER A 26 39.88 30.71 25.33
N PRO A 27 39.25 31.79 24.80
CA PRO A 27 37.84 32.23 24.92
C PRO A 27 37.26 32.75 23.57
N ASP A 28 36.16 33.52 23.43
CA ASP A 28 35.28 34.20 24.40
C ASP A 28 33.84 34.40 23.86
N SER A 29 32.91 34.73 24.77
CA SER A 29 31.55 35.29 24.65
C SER A 29 30.81 35.42 23.29
N PHE A 30 29.55 35.00 23.28
CA PHE A 30 28.41 35.95 23.23
C PHE A 30 27.14 35.37 23.87
N SER A 31 26.22 36.24 24.32
CA SER A 31 25.07 35.87 25.17
C SER A 31 23.89 35.25 24.42
N THR A 32 23.21 34.30 25.09
CA THR A 32 21.76 34.10 25.00
C THR A 32 21.21 33.87 26.41
N ASP A 33 20.27 34.70 26.86
CA ASP A 33 19.55 34.45 28.11
C ASP A 33 18.69 33.19 28.02
N VAL A 34 18.76 32.35 29.05
CA VAL A 34 17.82 31.26 29.32
C VAL A 34 17.41 31.38 30.78
N ASP A 35 16.28 32.05 31.03
CA ASP A 35 15.66 32.05 32.35
C ASP A 35 14.96 30.71 32.60
N GLY A 36 15.12 30.18 33.81
CA GLY A 36 14.83 28.78 34.12
C GLY A 36 13.43 28.58 34.70
N GLN A 37 12.52 28.00 33.91
CA GLN A 37 11.33 27.32 34.46
C GLN A 37 11.48 25.81 34.34
N GLU A 38 12.07 25.20 35.38
CA GLU A 38 11.99 23.76 35.60
C GLU A 38 10.55 23.35 35.99
N THR A 39 9.71 23.05 35.01
CA THR A 39 8.42 22.40 35.26
C THR A 39 8.60 20.89 35.25
N LEU A 40 8.90 20.31 36.42
CA LEU A 40 8.92 18.87 36.66
C LEU A 40 7.51 18.28 36.55
N ILE A 41 7.10 17.90 35.34
CA ILE A 41 5.81 17.21 35.11
C ILE A 41 5.86 15.84 35.78
N SER A 42 4.93 15.65 36.72
CA SER A 42 4.78 14.41 37.47
C SER A 42 4.09 13.32 36.63
N VAL A 43 4.41 12.05 36.88
CA VAL A 43 3.82 10.91 36.14
C VAL A 43 2.28 10.88 36.22
N SER A 44 1.70 11.47 37.26
CA SER A 44 0.25 11.64 37.46
C SER A 44 -0.46 12.54 36.43
N GLU A 45 0.25 13.32 35.60
CA GLU A 45 -0.40 14.12 34.54
C GLU A 45 -0.50 13.37 33.19
N LEU A 46 0.14 12.21 33.05
CA LEU A 46 0.02 11.35 31.85
C LEU A 46 -1.23 10.46 31.85
N GLU A 47 -1.75 10.09 33.02
CA GLU A 47 -2.94 9.22 33.12
C GLU A 47 -4.24 9.98 32.77
N ALA A 48 -4.26 11.31 32.93
CA ALA A 48 -5.41 12.16 32.63
C ALA A 48 -5.76 12.28 31.12
N PHE A 49 -4.89 11.77 30.23
CA PHE A 49 -5.12 11.80 28.77
C PHE A 49 -5.58 10.46 28.18
N SER A 50 -5.62 9.37 28.99
CA SER A 50 -6.10 8.07 28.54
C SER A 50 -7.62 7.90 28.70
N ASP A 51 -8.20 8.52 29.73
CA ASP A 51 -9.54 8.19 30.24
C ASP A 51 -10.67 9.01 29.60
N LYS A 52 -10.51 9.41 28.33
CA LYS A 52 -11.46 10.29 27.63
C LYS A 52 -11.68 10.05 26.13
N ASN A 53 -11.16 8.96 25.59
CA ASN A 53 -11.32 8.58 24.17
C ASN A 53 -12.03 7.23 23.93
N GLU A 54 -12.46 6.51 24.98
CA GLU A 54 -13.28 5.28 24.86
C GLU A 54 -14.78 5.55 25.12
N ALA A 55 -15.36 6.57 24.47
CA ALA A 55 -16.79 6.89 24.62
C ALA A 55 -17.46 7.59 23.41
N GLU A 56 -16.95 7.45 22.18
CA GLU A 56 -17.70 7.88 20.99
C GLU A 56 -17.53 6.88 19.82
N GLU A 57 -18.54 6.02 19.66
CA GLU A 57 -18.65 5.05 18.58
C GLU A 57 -19.02 5.78 17.28
N VAL A 58 -18.02 6.31 16.57
CA VAL A 58 -18.22 7.08 15.33
C VAL A 58 -18.66 6.14 14.20
N GLU A 59 -19.97 5.98 14.10
CA GLU A 59 -20.69 5.51 12.92
C GLU A 59 -20.11 6.18 11.66
N ILE A 60 -19.51 5.39 10.76
CA ILE A 60 -18.87 5.89 9.54
C ILE A 60 -19.95 6.27 8.51
N SER A 61 -20.57 7.41 8.78
CA SER A 61 -21.52 8.09 7.92
C SER A 61 -20.80 8.64 6.68
N ASP A 62 -21.35 8.37 5.49
CA ASP A 62 -20.82 8.71 4.14
C ASP A 62 -20.84 10.23 3.83
N THR A 63 -20.80 11.08 4.87
CA THR A 63 -21.25 12.46 4.82
C THR A 63 -20.23 13.46 4.27
N SER A 64 -19.01 13.08 3.93
CA SER A 64 -18.07 13.97 3.24
C SER A 64 -18.32 13.99 1.73
N ALA A 65 -18.29 12.82 1.08
CA ALA A 65 -18.62 12.68 -0.33
C ALA A 65 -20.09 13.04 -0.60
N GLU A 66 -21.03 12.61 0.24
CA GLU A 66 -22.43 13.03 0.10
C GLU A 66 -22.65 14.52 0.32
N ARG A 67 -21.84 15.24 1.14
CA ARG A 67 -21.97 16.70 1.28
C ARG A 67 -21.47 17.45 0.06
N GLU A 68 -20.40 17.01 -0.59
CA GLU A 68 -19.92 17.66 -1.81
C GLU A 68 -20.88 17.38 -2.99
N ILE A 69 -21.36 16.13 -3.10
CA ILE A 69 -22.39 15.74 -4.07
C ILE A 69 -23.75 16.42 -3.78
N ASN A 70 -24.13 16.63 -2.51
CA ASN A 70 -25.33 17.43 -2.18
C ASN A 70 -25.12 18.93 -2.35
N SER A 71 -23.92 19.46 -2.14
CA SER A 71 -23.56 20.85 -2.49
C SER A 71 -23.82 21.08 -3.97
N ASP A 72 -23.33 20.19 -4.84
CA ASP A 72 -23.46 20.38 -6.28
C ASP A 72 -24.85 19.97 -6.82
N LYS A 73 -25.54 19.02 -6.18
CA LYS A 73 -27.00 18.84 -6.38
C LYS A 73 -27.79 20.08 -5.95
N GLN A 74 -27.43 20.75 -4.85
CA GLN A 74 -28.08 21.98 -4.40
C GLN A 74 -27.76 23.18 -5.29
N LYS A 75 -26.53 23.32 -5.80
CA LYS A 75 -26.19 24.36 -6.81
C LYS A 75 -26.90 24.10 -8.14
N SER A 76 -26.94 22.85 -8.60
CA SER A 76 -27.71 22.44 -9.79
C SER A 76 -29.21 22.67 -9.60
N ALA A 77 -29.75 22.34 -8.42
CA ALA A 77 -31.13 22.64 -8.04
C ALA A 77 -31.38 24.15 -7.91
N ALA A 78 -30.42 24.96 -7.46
CA ALA A 78 -30.53 26.42 -7.37
C ALA A 78 -30.59 27.08 -8.76
N ILE A 79 -29.75 26.62 -9.69
CA ILE A 79 -29.79 27.01 -11.11
C ILE A 79 -31.14 26.59 -11.74
N THR A 80 -31.73 25.50 -11.28
CA THR A 80 -33.05 25.03 -11.74
C THR A 80 -34.22 25.74 -11.06
N SER A 81 -34.11 26.14 -9.78
CA SER A 81 -35.19 26.75 -8.99
C SER A 81 -35.44 28.22 -9.34
N GLY A 82 -34.50 28.88 -10.02
CA GLY A 82 -34.73 30.21 -10.61
C GLY A 82 -35.87 30.27 -11.63
N LEU A 83 -36.43 29.11 -12.04
CA LEU A 83 -37.54 28.99 -13.00
C LEU A 83 -38.93 28.75 -12.38
N THR A 84 -39.06 28.61 -11.05
CA THR A 84 -40.40 28.41 -10.43
C THR A 84 -41.17 29.73 -10.30
N TYR A 85 -41.92 30.06 -11.36
CA TYR A 85 -42.89 31.17 -11.36
C TYR A 85 -43.99 30.95 -10.31
N ARG A 86 -44.14 31.91 -9.39
CA ARG A 86 -45.14 31.88 -8.32
C ARG A 86 -46.54 32.10 -8.89
N GLY A 87 -47.32 31.03 -9.03
CA GLY A 87 -48.62 31.05 -9.70
C GLY A 87 -49.64 32.00 -9.05
N GLY A 88 -49.90 33.14 -9.71
CA GLY A 88 -51.09 33.96 -9.50
C GLY A 88 -52.29 33.38 -10.24
N SER A 89 -53.48 33.40 -9.62
CA SER A 89 -54.67 32.75 -10.15
C SER A 89 -55.48 33.66 -11.09
N SER A 90 -55.30 33.49 -12.39
CA SER A 90 -56.30 33.83 -13.41
C SER A 90 -56.15 32.87 -14.59
N GLY A 91 -57.24 32.18 -14.93
CA GLY A 91 -57.22 31.22 -16.03
C GLY A 91 -57.57 31.89 -17.36
N ASP A 92 -56.60 32.04 -18.25
CA ASP A 92 -56.90 31.99 -19.69
C ASP A 92 -55.70 31.58 -20.56
N SER A 93 -56.00 31.01 -21.72
CA SER A 93 -55.09 30.56 -22.78
C SER A 93 -54.03 29.48 -22.42
N ALA A 94 -54.27 28.26 -22.90
CA ALA A 94 -53.19 27.30 -23.16
C ALA A 94 -52.40 27.71 -24.42
N THR A 95 -51.72 28.86 -24.37
CA THR A 95 -50.82 29.32 -25.43
C THR A 95 -49.64 28.35 -25.54
N SER A 96 -49.44 27.78 -26.73
CA SER A 96 -48.40 26.77 -26.96
C SER A 96 -47.02 27.31 -26.59
N TYR A 97 -46.16 26.48 -26.01
CA TYR A 97 -44.74 26.81 -25.77
C TYR A 97 -44.03 27.29 -27.05
N SER A 98 -44.45 26.81 -28.22
CA SER A 98 -43.95 27.32 -29.51
C SER A 98 -44.32 28.79 -29.76
N GLN A 99 -45.55 29.23 -29.46
CA GLN A 99 -45.95 30.64 -29.64
C GLN A 99 -45.16 31.57 -28.71
N ARG A 100 -44.92 31.14 -27.46
CA ARG A 100 -44.10 31.90 -26.50
C ARG A 100 -42.63 31.98 -26.93
N PHE A 101 -42.09 30.93 -27.55
CA PHE A 101 -40.74 30.97 -28.14
C PHE A 101 -40.66 31.92 -29.35
N PHE A 102 -41.68 31.94 -30.21
CA PHE A 102 -41.73 32.83 -31.37
C PHE A 102 -41.75 34.32 -30.96
N GLN A 103 -42.36 34.66 -29.81
CA GLN A 103 -42.39 36.03 -29.26
C GLN A 103 -41.09 36.47 -28.56
N LEU A 104 -40.08 35.62 -28.42
CA LEU A 104 -38.82 36.01 -27.77
C LEU A 104 -37.97 36.95 -28.65
N PRO A 105 -37.26 37.93 -28.06
CA PRO A 105 -36.25 38.71 -28.76
C PRO A 105 -35.19 37.85 -29.43
N ILE A 106 -34.68 38.26 -30.60
CA ILE A 106 -33.67 37.53 -31.40
C ILE A 106 -32.45 37.17 -30.54
N LYS A 107 -31.95 38.12 -29.74
CA LYS A 107 -30.81 37.90 -28.84
C LYS A 107 -31.08 36.81 -27.79
N ARG A 108 -32.33 36.67 -27.32
CA ARG A 108 -32.73 35.57 -26.41
C ARG A 108 -32.91 34.25 -27.15
N LYS A 109 -33.49 34.24 -28.36
CA LYS A 109 -33.59 33.04 -29.21
C LYS A 109 -32.21 32.44 -29.53
N GLN A 110 -31.24 33.29 -29.84
CA GLN A 110 -29.84 32.87 -30.03
C GLN A 110 -29.23 32.30 -28.75
N LEU A 111 -29.37 32.99 -27.61
CA LEU A 111 -28.84 32.52 -26.32
C LEU A 111 -29.43 31.18 -25.88
N PHE A 112 -30.72 30.93 -26.16
CA PHE A 112 -31.35 29.62 -25.96
C PHE A 112 -30.72 28.51 -26.82
N ALA A 113 -30.31 28.82 -28.06
CA ALA A 113 -29.68 27.85 -28.96
C ALA A 113 -28.24 27.49 -28.52
N THR A 114 -27.41 28.49 -28.16
CA THR A 114 -26.08 28.22 -27.58
C THR A 114 -26.18 27.52 -26.24
N GLY A 115 -27.09 27.93 -25.36
CA GLY A 115 -27.35 27.25 -24.08
C GLY A 115 -27.75 25.79 -24.26
N ALA A 116 -28.72 25.50 -25.14
CA ALA A 116 -29.12 24.12 -25.46
C ALA A 116 -27.97 23.29 -26.06
N SER A 117 -27.12 23.89 -26.89
CA SER A 117 -25.95 23.22 -27.47
C SER A 117 -24.90 22.87 -26.40
N ILE A 118 -24.60 23.81 -25.49
CA ILE A 118 -23.64 23.60 -24.39
C ILE A 118 -24.15 22.55 -23.41
N VAL A 119 -25.44 22.59 -23.03
CA VAL A 119 -26.06 21.57 -22.17
C VAL A 119 -26.08 20.20 -22.85
N SER A 120 -26.37 20.13 -24.15
CA SER A 120 -26.31 18.89 -24.92
C SER A 120 -24.91 18.28 -24.90
N LEU A 121 -23.87 19.10 -25.09
CA LEU A 121 -22.46 18.68 -25.04
C LEU A 121 -22.06 18.22 -23.64
N GLY A 122 -22.46 18.95 -22.59
CA GLY A 122 -22.20 18.60 -21.19
C GLY A 122 -22.82 17.26 -20.80
N ILE A 123 -24.08 17.01 -21.18
CA ILE A 123 -24.75 15.71 -20.96
C ILE A 123 -23.99 14.58 -21.66
N LEU A 124 -23.52 14.81 -22.89
CA LEU A 124 -22.80 13.80 -23.67
C LEU A 124 -21.41 13.49 -23.09
N ILE A 125 -20.71 14.50 -22.58
CA ILE A 125 -19.43 14.35 -21.84
C ILE A 125 -19.64 13.61 -20.52
N VAL A 126 -20.64 14.00 -19.71
CA VAL A 126 -20.90 13.39 -18.39
C VAL A 126 -21.39 11.95 -18.54
N ALA A 127 -22.26 11.65 -19.52
CA ALA A 127 -22.68 10.28 -19.82
C ALA A 127 -21.55 9.44 -20.44
N GLY A 128 -20.68 10.05 -21.24
CA GLY A 128 -19.47 9.40 -21.75
C GLY A 128 -18.51 9.00 -20.63
N GLY A 129 -18.21 9.96 -19.75
CA GLY A 129 -17.36 9.78 -18.58
C GLY A 129 -17.92 8.77 -17.58
N SER A 130 -19.20 8.88 -17.21
CA SER A 130 -19.79 7.97 -16.21
C SER A 130 -19.88 6.52 -16.70
N VAL A 131 -20.20 6.29 -17.98
CA VAL A 131 -20.21 4.94 -18.58
C VAL A 131 -18.78 4.39 -18.71
N PHE A 132 -17.82 5.20 -19.15
CA PHE A 132 -16.41 4.77 -19.22
C PHE A 132 -15.87 4.42 -17.83
N ASN A 133 -16.14 5.26 -16.83
CA ASN A 133 -15.68 5.10 -15.46
C ASN A 133 -16.31 3.87 -14.77
N SER A 134 -17.64 3.74 -14.82
CA SER A 134 -18.39 2.61 -14.22
C SER A 134 -18.19 1.26 -14.92
N THR A 135 -17.56 1.23 -16.12
CA THR A 135 -17.21 -0.04 -16.79
C THR A 135 -15.71 -0.36 -16.77
N LEU A 136 -14.86 0.52 -16.22
CA LEU A 136 -13.41 0.29 -16.08
C LEU A 136 -12.90 0.29 -14.63
N GLN A 137 -13.37 1.21 -13.78
CA GLN A 137 -12.90 1.27 -12.38
C GLN A 137 -13.31 0.05 -11.56
N THR A 138 -14.49 -0.53 -11.82
CA THR A 138 -15.16 -1.42 -10.86
C THR A 138 -14.55 -2.81 -10.69
N LYS A 139 -13.44 -3.20 -11.38
CA LYS A 139 -12.84 -4.54 -11.12
C LYS A 139 -11.38 -4.89 -11.53
N GLN A 140 -10.62 -4.06 -12.26
CA GLN A 140 -9.50 -4.62 -13.06
C GLN A 140 -8.10 -4.70 -12.42
N ILE A 141 -7.78 -3.99 -11.33
CA ILE A 141 -6.44 -4.03 -10.72
C ILE A 141 -6.49 -4.23 -9.20
N GLU A 142 -7.13 -3.32 -8.48
CA GLU A 142 -7.06 -3.20 -7.01
C GLU A 142 -7.53 -4.46 -6.24
N GLN A 143 -8.59 -5.13 -6.70
CA GLN A 143 -9.04 -6.41 -6.11
C GLN A 143 -8.01 -7.56 -6.17
N THR A 144 -6.94 -7.42 -6.97
CA THR A 144 -5.92 -8.48 -7.11
C THR A 144 -5.08 -8.62 -5.84
N GLU A 145 -4.89 -7.57 -5.05
CA GLU A 145 -4.22 -7.67 -3.75
C GLU A 145 -5.19 -8.12 -2.64
N THR A 146 -6.36 -7.49 -2.53
CA THR A 146 -7.25 -7.66 -1.37
C THR A 146 -7.83 -9.07 -1.24
N GLU A 147 -8.13 -9.75 -2.35
CA GLU A 147 -8.66 -11.13 -2.33
C GLU A 147 -7.57 -12.20 -2.21
N SER A 148 -6.29 -11.84 -2.44
CA SER A 148 -5.19 -12.80 -2.58
C SER A 148 -4.76 -13.47 -1.27
N SER A 149 -4.91 -12.78 -0.13
CA SER A 149 -4.64 -13.34 1.21
C SER A 149 -5.50 -14.56 1.53
N THR A 150 -6.79 -14.50 1.19
CA THR A 150 -7.77 -15.59 1.40
C THR A 150 -7.54 -16.76 0.44
N ILE A 151 -7.04 -16.51 -0.77
CA ILE A 151 -6.66 -17.57 -1.72
C ILE A 151 -5.39 -18.29 -1.23
N LEU A 152 -4.45 -17.57 -0.61
CA LEU A 152 -3.18 -18.14 -0.16
C LEU A 152 -3.37 -19.19 0.96
N SER A 153 -4.19 -18.89 1.97
CA SER A 153 -4.46 -19.81 3.09
C SER A 153 -5.17 -21.10 2.67
N LEU A 154 -6.05 -21.03 1.65
CA LEU A 154 -6.71 -22.20 1.05
C LEU A 154 -5.77 -23.08 0.21
N VAL A 155 -4.67 -22.53 -0.31
CA VAL A 155 -3.72 -23.24 -1.19
C VAL A 155 -2.51 -23.79 -0.43
N GLU A 156 -2.13 -23.20 0.70
CA GLU A 156 -1.00 -23.65 1.53
C GLU A 156 -1.42 -24.64 2.66
N GLY A 157 -2.73 -24.82 2.92
CA GLY A 157 -3.24 -25.81 3.87
C GLY A 157 -3.27 -27.26 3.35
N ASP A 158 -3.13 -28.23 4.26
CA ASP A 158 -3.03 -29.67 3.96
C ASP A 158 -4.28 -30.26 3.26
N ASN A 159 -5.41 -29.54 3.30
CA ASN A 159 -6.66 -29.88 2.61
C ASN A 159 -6.67 -29.58 1.10
N ALA A 160 -5.61 -29.03 0.50
CA ALA A 160 -5.58 -28.57 -0.90
C ALA A 160 -5.91 -29.64 -1.98
N LYS A 161 -6.01 -30.93 -1.61
CA LYS A 161 -6.51 -32.01 -2.48
C LYS A 161 -8.04 -32.23 -2.42
N ASN A 162 -8.70 -31.83 -1.33
CA ASN A 162 -10.14 -32.05 -1.11
C ASN A 162 -10.96 -30.77 -1.37
N ASP A 163 -10.46 -29.59 -0.97
CA ASP A 163 -11.20 -28.32 -1.03
C ASP A 163 -11.06 -27.56 -2.37
N LEU A 164 -10.89 -28.29 -3.48
CA LEU A 164 -10.97 -27.76 -4.85
C LEU A 164 -12.23 -26.90 -5.11
N PRO A 165 -13.44 -27.23 -4.58
CA PRO A 165 -14.61 -26.37 -4.73
C PRO A 165 -14.48 -25.02 -4.02
N ALA A 166 -13.84 -24.96 -2.84
CA ALA A 166 -13.68 -23.72 -2.08
C ALA A 166 -12.74 -22.74 -2.80
N ILE A 167 -11.64 -23.26 -3.37
CA ILE A 167 -10.70 -22.52 -4.22
C ILE A 167 -11.38 -22.06 -5.53
N ALA A 168 -12.33 -22.84 -6.07
CA ALA A 168 -13.12 -22.43 -7.23
C ALA A 168 -14.09 -21.28 -6.87
N THR A 169 -14.75 -21.32 -5.71
CA THR A 169 -15.63 -20.20 -5.29
C THR A 169 -14.90 -18.88 -5.02
N THR A 170 -13.65 -18.91 -4.56
CA THR A 170 -12.82 -17.67 -4.47
C THR A 170 -12.31 -17.20 -5.83
N LEU A 171 -12.13 -18.08 -6.81
CA LEU A 171 -11.83 -17.71 -8.21
C LEU A 171 -13.03 -17.15 -8.98
N ASN A 172 -14.26 -17.43 -8.54
CA ASN A 172 -15.51 -16.99 -9.18
C ASN A 172 -15.83 -15.49 -8.98
N ALA A 173 -15.00 -14.72 -8.26
CA ALA A 173 -15.19 -13.28 -8.07
C ALA A 173 -15.12 -12.46 -9.38
N PHE A 174 -14.64 -13.04 -10.49
CA PHE A 174 -14.36 -12.36 -11.76
C PHE A 174 -15.27 -12.84 -12.92
N PRO A 175 -16.54 -12.37 -13.00
CA PRO A 175 -17.57 -12.98 -13.85
C PRO A 175 -17.40 -12.78 -15.36
N ASP A 176 -16.78 -11.70 -15.82
CA ASP A 176 -16.68 -11.34 -17.26
C ASP A 176 -15.36 -11.79 -17.92
N GLY A 177 -14.62 -12.69 -17.27
CA GLY A 177 -13.26 -13.04 -17.68
C GLY A 177 -12.73 -14.36 -17.13
N PHE A 178 -11.40 -14.47 -17.17
CA PHE A 178 -10.61 -15.66 -16.90
C PHE A 178 -9.77 -15.49 -15.63
N SER A 179 -9.74 -16.52 -14.79
CA SER A 179 -8.90 -16.59 -13.59
C SER A 179 -8.25 -17.98 -13.44
N ALA A 180 -6.98 -18.04 -13.02
CA ALA A 180 -6.30 -19.31 -12.77
C ALA A 180 -5.19 -19.21 -11.72
N ILE A 181 -4.92 -20.34 -11.06
CA ILE A 181 -3.82 -20.55 -10.13
C ILE A 181 -2.92 -21.64 -10.71
N LEU A 182 -1.67 -21.30 -10.98
CA LEU A 182 -0.64 -22.25 -11.41
C LEU A 182 0.42 -22.40 -10.32
N LYS A 183 0.91 -23.62 -10.15
CA LYS A 183 1.99 -23.94 -9.20
C LYS A 183 3.13 -24.64 -9.90
N GLN A 184 4.35 -24.18 -9.62
CA GLN A 184 5.57 -24.76 -10.13
C GLN A 184 5.77 -26.17 -9.55
N GLN A 185 6.11 -27.10 -10.43
CA GLN A 185 6.41 -28.50 -10.13
C GLN A 185 7.93 -28.67 -9.93
N GLY A 186 8.35 -29.81 -9.39
CA GLY A 186 9.78 -30.10 -9.12
C GLY A 186 10.69 -30.22 -10.36
N ASP A 187 10.11 -30.27 -11.57
CA ASP A 187 10.84 -30.20 -12.85
C ASP A 187 10.95 -28.75 -13.40
N GLY A 188 10.46 -27.77 -12.65
CA GLY A 188 10.42 -26.36 -13.02
C GLY A 188 9.23 -25.98 -13.92
N SER A 189 8.42 -26.93 -14.40
CA SER A 189 7.20 -26.65 -15.16
C SER A 189 6.10 -26.04 -14.29
N PHE A 190 5.15 -25.33 -14.89
CA PHE A 190 3.98 -24.80 -14.18
C PHE A 190 2.75 -25.61 -14.58
N ARG A 191 1.99 -26.07 -13.58
CA ARG A 191 0.71 -26.77 -13.80
C ARG A 191 -0.44 -26.00 -13.18
N VAL A 192 -1.59 -26.03 -13.84
CA VAL A 192 -2.84 -25.42 -13.37
C VAL A 192 -3.42 -26.26 -12.23
N ILE A 193 -3.55 -25.67 -11.05
CA ILE A 193 -4.28 -26.26 -9.92
C ILE A 193 -5.78 -26.06 -10.13
N SER A 194 -6.18 -24.80 -10.36
CA SER A 194 -7.55 -24.43 -10.64
C SER A 194 -7.58 -23.31 -11.68
N ALA A 195 -8.61 -23.30 -12.51
CA ALA A 195 -8.84 -22.27 -13.52
C ALA A 195 -10.32 -22.21 -13.87
N ALA A 196 -10.86 -20.99 -13.96
CA ALA A 196 -12.22 -20.69 -14.35
C ALA A 196 -12.26 -19.64 -15.47
N LEU A 197 -13.30 -19.71 -16.30
CA LEU A 197 -13.68 -18.73 -17.31
C LEU A 197 -15.18 -18.47 -17.10
N GLU A 198 -15.55 -17.21 -16.91
CA GLU A 198 -16.94 -16.77 -16.72
C GLU A 198 -17.66 -17.54 -15.58
N GLY A 199 -16.92 -17.85 -14.52
CA GLY A 199 -17.38 -18.61 -13.35
C GLY A 199 -17.50 -20.13 -13.55
N GLN A 200 -17.14 -20.68 -14.72
CA GLN A 200 -17.14 -22.12 -14.98
C GLN A 200 -15.72 -22.70 -15.04
N PRO A 201 -15.46 -23.92 -14.53
CA PRO A 201 -14.13 -24.53 -14.57
C PRO A 201 -13.65 -24.80 -16.00
N LEU A 202 -12.40 -24.43 -16.33
CA LEU A 202 -11.83 -24.71 -17.65
C LEU A 202 -11.76 -26.21 -17.97
N GLU A 203 -12.00 -26.56 -19.23
CA GLU A 203 -11.83 -27.92 -19.74
C GLU A 203 -10.35 -28.39 -19.72
N PRO A 204 -10.09 -29.72 -19.70
CA PRO A 204 -8.73 -30.26 -19.60
C PRO A 204 -7.79 -29.87 -20.76
N GLU A 205 -8.32 -29.63 -21.97
CA GLU A 205 -7.50 -29.20 -23.12
C GLU A 205 -7.14 -27.71 -23.03
N MET A 206 -8.10 -26.86 -22.66
CA MET A 206 -7.86 -25.43 -22.42
C MET A 206 -6.85 -25.21 -21.29
N LYS A 207 -6.86 -26.04 -20.25
CA LYS A 207 -5.83 -26.01 -19.18
C LYS A 207 -4.42 -26.29 -19.71
N LYS A 208 -4.24 -27.26 -20.60
CA LYS A 208 -2.94 -27.52 -21.25
C LYS A 208 -2.52 -26.41 -22.22
N GLN A 209 -3.48 -25.83 -22.95
CA GLN A 209 -3.22 -24.68 -23.81
C GLN A 209 -2.74 -23.49 -22.98
N LEU A 210 -3.40 -23.21 -21.86
CA LEU A 210 -3.05 -22.18 -20.89
C LEU A 210 -1.64 -22.37 -20.31
N GLU A 211 -1.32 -23.58 -19.82
CA GLU A 211 0.02 -23.93 -19.31
C GLU A 211 1.10 -23.62 -20.35
N LYS A 212 0.83 -23.88 -21.63
CA LYS A 212 1.76 -23.60 -22.74
C LYS A 212 1.80 -22.13 -23.18
N SER A 213 0.67 -21.44 -23.21
CA SER A 213 0.58 -20.06 -23.70
C SER A 213 1.04 -19.02 -22.68
N SER A 214 1.03 -19.35 -21.39
CA SER A 214 1.38 -18.44 -20.30
C SER A 214 2.84 -18.50 -19.85
N ILE A 215 3.67 -19.42 -20.37
CA ILE A 215 5.06 -19.64 -19.90
C ILE A 215 5.88 -18.33 -19.83
N SER A 216 5.89 -17.53 -20.89
CA SER A 216 6.67 -16.28 -20.95
C SER A 216 6.10 -15.15 -20.09
N LEU A 217 4.80 -15.21 -19.76
CA LEU A 217 4.13 -14.31 -18.83
C LEU A 217 4.44 -14.70 -17.38
N ILE A 218 4.36 -16.00 -17.07
CA ILE A 218 4.72 -16.58 -15.77
C ILE A 218 6.20 -16.33 -15.45
N GLN A 219 7.11 -16.52 -16.41
CA GLN A 219 8.54 -16.24 -16.22
C GLN A 219 8.80 -14.77 -15.86
N LYS A 220 8.06 -13.81 -16.44
CA LYS A 220 8.12 -12.40 -16.04
C LYS A 220 7.56 -12.17 -14.63
N ALA A 221 6.39 -12.72 -14.32
CA ALA A 221 5.76 -12.60 -13.00
C ALA A 221 6.58 -13.23 -11.87
N VAL A 222 7.37 -14.27 -12.17
CA VAL A 222 8.26 -14.92 -11.20
C VAL A 222 9.55 -14.11 -10.98
N ALA A 223 10.06 -13.47 -12.04
CA ALA A 223 11.30 -12.69 -12.01
C ALA A 223 11.21 -11.41 -11.17
N VAL A 224 10.03 -10.78 -11.06
CA VAL A 224 9.82 -9.60 -10.21
C VAL A 224 8.65 -9.84 -9.26
N SER A 225 8.95 -9.88 -7.96
CA SER A 225 7.95 -10.18 -6.92
C SER A 225 7.02 -8.99 -6.70
N GLY A 226 5.70 -9.22 -6.71
CA GLY A 226 4.69 -8.20 -6.45
C GLY A 226 4.31 -7.31 -7.64
N GLU A 227 5.09 -7.30 -8.72
CA GLU A 227 4.69 -6.59 -9.95
C GLU A 227 3.72 -7.41 -10.81
N VAL A 228 2.74 -6.72 -11.41
CA VAL A 228 1.78 -7.31 -12.36
C VAL A 228 2.43 -7.40 -13.75
N ALA A 229 3.05 -8.53 -14.05
CA ALA A 229 3.49 -8.81 -15.41
C ALA A 229 2.25 -8.95 -16.32
N THR A 230 2.27 -8.35 -17.51
CA THR A 230 1.15 -8.42 -18.47
C THR A 230 1.57 -8.98 -19.82
N ALA A 231 0.68 -9.74 -20.45
CA ALA A 231 0.82 -10.22 -21.82
C ALA A 231 -0.54 -10.51 -22.48
N LYS A 232 -0.52 -10.79 -23.78
CA LYS A 232 -1.63 -11.42 -24.49
C LYS A 232 -1.39 -12.92 -24.57
N ILE A 233 -2.40 -13.71 -24.22
CA ILE A 233 -2.43 -15.16 -24.47
C ILE A 233 -3.61 -15.50 -25.38
N SER A 234 -3.59 -16.69 -25.99
CA SER A 234 -4.74 -17.20 -26.71
C SER A 234 -5.18 -18.57 -26.17
N LEU A 235 -6.47 -18.65 -25.86
CA LEU A 235 -7.18 -19.84 -25.38
C LEU A 235 -8.35 -20.08 -26.34
N ASP A 236 -8.48 -21.30 -26.87
CA ASP A 236 -9.51 -21.68 -27.85
C ASP A 236 -9.76 -20.65 -28.98
N GLY A 237 -8.67 -20.21 -29.63
CA GLY A 237 -8.69 -19.22 -30.72
C GLY A 237 -9.03 -17.78 -30.30
N GLN A 238 -9.55 -17.55 -29.10
CA GLN A 238 -9.81 -16.22 -28.55
C GLN A 238 -8.54 -15.58 -27.98
N SER A 239 -8.50 -14.24 -27.98
CA SER A 239 -7.39 -13.42 -27.48
C SER A 239 -7.75 -12.83 -26.11
N TYR A 240 -6.87 -12.98 -25.12
CA TYR A 240 -7.06 -12.46 -23.77
C TYR A 240 -5.90 -11.55 -23.37
N ASN A 241 -6.20 -10.39 -22.79
CA ASN A 241 -5.20 -9.61 -22.06
C ASN A 241 -5.15 -10.16 -20.63
N VAL A 242 -3.96 -10.56 -20.17
CA VAL A 242 -3.79 -11.28 -18.90
C VAL A 242 -2.69 -10.63 -18.08
N GLY A 243 -3.02 -10.31 -16.82
CA GLY A 243 -2.08 -9.98 -15.76
C GLY A 243 -1.69 -11.24 -14.99
N ALA A 244 -0.43 -11.29 -14.55
CA ALA A 244 0.15 -12.38 -13.80
C ALA A 244 0.96 -11.84 -12.62
N VAL A 245 0.71 -12.37 -11.43
CA VAL A 245 1.40 -11.98 -10.19
C VAL A 245 1.93 -13.24 -9.53
N ARG A 246 3.22 -13.25 -9.16
CA ARG A 246 3.75 -14.27 -8.25
C ARG A 246 3.31 -13.96 -6.83
N MET A 247 2.62 -14.93 -6.22
CA MET A 247 2.27 -14.88 -4.81
C MET A 247 3.53 -15.03 -3.95
N ALA A 248 3.65 -14.22 -2.91
CA ALA A 248 4.62 -14.46 -1.84
C ALA A 248 3.95 -15.35 -0.78
N GLY A 249 4.42 -16.60 -0.65
CA GLY A 249 3.93 -17.51 0.39
C GLY A 249 4.19 -16.98 1.79
N GLN A 250 3.19 -17.13 2.66
CA GLN A 250 3.23 -16.70 4.07
C GLN A 250 3.32 -17.89 5.05
N GLY A 251 3.16 -19.12 4.56
CA GLY A 251 3.32 -20.35 5.33
C GLY A 251 4.75 -20.60 5.84
N VAL A 252 4.83 -21.36 6.93
CA VAL A 252 6.04 -21.63 7.74
C VAL A 252 7.10 -22.48 7.04
N VAL A 253 6.83 -23.01 5.83
CA VAL A 253 7.79 -23.82 5.05
C VAL A 253 7.84 -23.33 3.60
N ARG A 254 8.85 -22.52 3.27
CA ARG A 254 9.23 -22.27 1.87
C ARG A 254 9.88 -23.52 1.29
N VAL A 255 9.20 -24.23 0.39
CA VAL A 255 9.83 -25.25 -0.44
C VAL A 255 10.51 -24.57 -1.63
N PRO A 256 11.85 -24.63 -1.78
CA PRO A 256 12.55 -24.00 -2.89
C PRO A 256 12.02 -24.50 -4.25
N GLY A 257 11.70 -23.57 -5.15
CA GLY A 257 11.19 -23.88 -6.49
C GLY A 257 9.68 -24.13 -6.59
N GLN A 258 8.89 -24.01 -5.52
CA GLN A 258 7.41 -24.09 -5.61
C GLN A 258 6.75 -22.70 -5.70
N ASN A 259 6.98 -21.96 -6.79
CA ASN A 259 6.30 -20.69 -7.03
C ASN A 259 4.81 -20.90 -7.36
N THR A 260 3.93 -20.14 -6.69
CA THR A 260 2.50 -20.04 -7.03
C THR A 260 2.25 -18.72 -7.77
N VAL A 261 1.56 -18.78 -8.92
CA VAL A 261 1.26 -17.61 -9.76
C VAL A 261 -0.23 -17.55 -10.04
N VAL A 262 -0.83 -16.39 -9.79
CA VAL A 262 -2.22 -16.09 -10.13
C VAL A 262 -2.25 -15.39 -11.48
N LEU A 263 -3.10 -15.88 -12.39
CA LEU A 263 -3.48 -15.20 -13.63
C LEU A 263 -4.89 -14.64 -13.47
N ARG A 264 -5.10 -13.37 -13.86
CA ARG A 264 -6.43 -12.78 -14.10
C ARG A 264 -6.41 -12.11 -15.48
N GLY A 265 -7.48 -12.23 -16.26
CA GLY A 265 -7.52 -11.66 -17.59
C GLY A 265 -8.91 -11.54 -18.21
N LEU A 266 -9.01 -10.69 -19.22
CA LEU A 266 -10.26 -10.39 -19.92
C LEU A 266 -10.12 -10.71 -21.41
N SER A 267 -11.17 -11.30 -21.98
CA SER A 267 -11.20 -11.56 -23.41
C SER A 267 -11.27 -10.24 -24.18
N GLN A 268 -10.62 -10.19 -25.34
CA GLN A 268 -10.67 -9.05 -26.24
C GLN A 268 -12.10 -8.85 -26.79
N ALA A 269 -12.92 -9.90 -26.79
CA ALA A 269 -14.36 -9.84 -27.07
C ALA A 269 -15.14 -9.17 -25.92
N SER A 270 -14.84 -9.44 -24.65
CA SER A 270 -15.46 -8.78 -23.49
C SER A 270 -15.19 -7.26 -23.53
N ILE A 271 -13.94 -6.87 -23.77
CA ILE A 271 -13.54 -5.46 -23.92
C ILE A 271 -14.22 -4.82 -25.14
N SER A 272 -14.30 -5.54 -26.28
CA SER A 272 -15.01 -5.05 -27.47
C SER A 272 -16.52 -4.94 -27.26
N ASN A 273 -17.13 -5.85 -26.50
CA ASN A 273 -18.56 -5.83 -26.17
C ASN A 273 -18.89 -4.71 -25.17
N VAL A 274 -18.01 -4.40 -24.22
CA VAL A 274 -18.10 -3.20 -23.36
C VAL A 274 -18.07 -1.94 -24.22
N LEU A 275 -17.08 -1.83 -25.12
CA LEU A 275 -16.92 -0.66 -25.98
C LEU A 275 -18.06 -0.53 -27.01
N GLN A 276 -18.58 -1.63 -27.53
CA GLN A 276 -19.77 -1.63 -28.40
C GLN A 276 -21.04 -1.31 -27.61
N ARG A 277 -21.24 -1.82 -26.39
CA ARG A 277 -22.40 -1.47 -25.56
C ARG A 277 -22.42 0.02 -25.24
N SER A 278 -21.30 0.61 -24.82
CA SER A 278 -21.23 2.06 -24.59
C SER A 278 -21.49 2.85 -25.87
N LEU A 279 -20.88 2.49 -27.00
CA LEU A 279 -21.17 3.11 -28.31
C LEU A 279 -22.63 2.97 -28.73
N THR A 280 -23.26 1.81 -28.58
CA THR A 280 -24.68 1.58 -28.96
C THR A 280 -25.68 2.28 -28.06
N LEU A 281 -25.29 2.72 -26.85
CA LEU A 281 -26.10 3.60 -26.00
C LEU A 281 -25.83 5.09 -26.26
N GLN A 282 -24.58 5.45 -26.54
CA GLN A 282 -24.17 6.83 -26.82
C GLN A 282 -24.63 7.31 -28.21
N LEU A 283 -24.58 6.46 -29.24
CA LEU A 283 -25.01 6.79 -30.60
C LEU A 283 -26.48 7.24 -30.69
N PRO A 284 -27.49 6.49 -30.19
CA PRO A 284 -28.88 6.94 -30.25
C PRO A 284 -29.14 8.17 -29.37
N LEU A 285 -28.45 8.32 -28.23
CA LEU A 285 -28.56 9.52 -27.39
C LEU A 285 -27.98 10.76 -28.09
N GLY A 286 -26.81 10.62 -28.74
CA GLY A 286 -26.19 11.66 -29.54
C GLY A 286 -27.03 12.03 -30.77
N LEU A 287 -27.63 11.04 -31.45
CA LEU A 287 -28.55 11.26 -32.57
C LEU A 287 -29.86 11.94 -32.10
N LEU A 288 -30.38 11.60 -30.91
CA LEU A 288 -31.55 12.26 -30.32
C LEU A 288 -31.24 13.74 -30.00
N LEU A 289 -30.11 14.02 -29.35
CA LEU A 289 -29.66 15.39 -29.05
C LEU A 289 -29.38 16.17 -30.34
N MET A 290 -28.76 15.55 -31.35
CA MET A 290 -28.55 16.16 -32.66
C MET A 290 -29.88 16.49 -33.36
N ALA A 291 -30.84 15.55 -33.37
CA ALA A 291 -32.17 15.77 -33.93
C ALA A 291 -32.95 16.87 -33.18
N LEU A 292 -32.79 16.97 -31.86
CA LEU A 292 -33.40 18.03 -31.05
C LEU A 292 -32.79 19.40 -31.35
N ASN A 293 -31.46 19.49 -31.48
CA ASN A 293 -30.78 20.73 -31.87
C ASN A 293 -31.11 21.13 -33.33
N VAL A 294 -31.21 20.19 -34.26
CA VAL A 294 -31.70 20.44 -35.64
C VAL A 294 -33.17 20.89 -35.63
N GLY A 295 -34.02 20.30 -34.78
CA GLY A 295 -35.41 20.74 -34.59
C GLY A 295 -35.51 22.17 -34.04
N LEU A 296 -34.69 22.52 -33.05
CA LEU A 296 -34.58 23.88 -32.51
C LEU A 296 -34.06 24.86 -33.57
N ALA A 297 -33.05 24.49 -34.35
CA ALA A 297 -32.54 25.30 -35.46
C ALA A 297 -33.60 25.53 -36.56
N LEU A 298 -34.40 24.51 -36.89
CA LEU A 298 -35.52 24.64 -37.85
C LEU A 298 -36.67 25.50 -37.30
N LEU A 299 -36.95 25.45 -36.00
CA LEU A 299 -37.91 26.35 -35.35
C LEU A 299 -37.43 27.80 -35.37
N ILE A 300 -36.16 28.05 -35.01
CA ILE A 300 -35.54 29.37 -35.10
C ILE A 300 -35.56 29.88 -36.54
N ALA A 301 -35.13 29.06 -37.50
CA ALA A 301 -35.12 29.41 -38.92
C ALA A 301 -36.52 29.79 -39.42
N ARG A 302 -37.58 29.03 -39.08
CA ARG A 302 -38.96 29.42 -39.42
C ARG A 302 -39.38 30.73 -38.76
N SER A 303 -39.06 30.94 -37.48
CA SER A 303 -39.40 32.18 -36.76
C SER A 303 -38.71 33.45 -37.29
N LEU A 304 -37.71 33.31 -38.17
CA LEU A 304 -36.96 34.43 -38.74
C LEU A 304 -37.12 34.54 -40.27
N LEU A 305 -36.94 33.46 -41.03
CA LEU A 305 -37.01 33.50 -42.49
C LEU A 305 -38.42 33.79 -43.01
N GLU A 306 -39.47 33.23 -42.41
CA GLU A 306 -40.84 33.41 -42.92
C GLU A 306 -41.32 34.88 -42.77
N PRO A 307 -41.17 35.54 -41.61
CA PRO A 307 -41.46 36.97 -41.49
C PRO A 307 -40.57 37.86 -42.36
N ILE A 308 -39.26 37.58 -42.44
CA ILE A 308 -38.32 38.38 -43.26
C ILE A 308 -38.66 38.24 -44.76
N THR A 309 -39.10 37.06 -45.21
CA THR A 309 -39.46 36.83 -46.63
C THR A 309 -40.79 37.49 -46.99
N ASP A 310 -41.80 37.46 -46.11
CA ASP A 310 -43.06 38.21 -46.29
C ASP A 310 -42.77 39.71 -46.35
N LEU A 311 -41.98 40.24 -45.40
CA LEU A 311 -41.55 41.64 -45.37
C LEU A 311 -40.76 42.03 -46.63
N GLN A 312 -39.83 41.19 -47.11
CA GLN A 312 -39.10 41.41 -48.35
C GLN A 312 -40.04 41.44 -49.57
N GLN A 313 -40.99 40.50 -49.67
CA GLN A 313 -41.93 40.43 -50.78
C GLN A 313 -42.90 41.63 -50.79
N VAL A 314 -43.37 42.06 -49.61
CA VAL A 314 -44.26 43.21 -49.45
C VAL A 314 -43.50 44.52 -49.73
N THR A 315 -42.28 44.68 -49.21
CA THR A 315 -41.39 45.81 -49.54
C THR A 315 -41.16 45.91 -51.05
N ARG A 316 -40.93 44.76 -51.70
CA ARG A 316 -40.76 44.70 -53.15
C ARG A 316 -42.04 45.11 -53.90
N LYS A 317 -43.21 44.54 -53.57
CA LYS A 317 -44.51 44.94 -54.15
C LYS A 317 -44.78 46.44 -53.98
N PHE A 318 -44.48 46.98 -52.80
CA PHE A 318 -44.59 48.40 -52.51
C PHE A 318 -43.66 49.25 -53.41
N SER A 319 -42.40 48.84 -53.59
CA SER A 319 -41.47 49.49 -54.53
C SER A 319 -41.91 49.37 -56.00
N GLU A 320 -42.58 48.28 -56.36
CA GLU A 320 -43.14 48.01 -57.69
C GLU A 320 -44.51 48.70 -57.92
N GLY A 321 -45.04 49.43 -56.93
CA GLY A 321 -46.19 50.33 -57.05
C GLY A 321 -47.43 49.98 -56.22
N ASP A 322 -47.47 48.83 -55.55
CA ASP A 322 -48.62 48.40 -54.75
C ASP A 322 -48.66 49.08 -53.36
N ARG A 323 -49.39 50.19 -53.27
CA ARG A 323 -49.61 50.95 -52.01
C ARG A 323 -50.55 50.26 -51.02
N ASN A 324 -51.26 49.20 -51.43
CA ASN A 324 -52.15 48.44 -50.55
C ASN A 324 -51.45 47.22 -49.93
N ALA A 325 -50.24 46.89 -50.36
CA ALA A 325 -49.39 45.90 -49.71
C ALA A 325 -49.20 46.24 -48.21
N ARG A 326 -49.30 45.24 -47.34
CA ARG A 326 -49.02 45.32 -45.90
C ARG A 326 -48.32 44.05 -45.46
N ALA A 327 -47.30 44.18 -44.62
CA ALA A 327 -46.52 43.06 -44.09
C ALA A 327 -47.30 42.41 -42.94
N LYS A 328 -47.26 41.08 -42.84
CA LYS A 328 -47.90 40.39 -41.70
C LYS A 328 -47.02 40.53 -40.45
N ILE A 329 -47.63 40.91 -39.34
CA ILE A 329 -46.96 40.95 -38.03
C ILE A 329 -47.06 39.56 -37.41
N PHE A 330 -46.04 38.73 -37.63
CA PHE A 330 -45.99 37.34 -37.15
C PHE A 330 -45.54 37.19 -35.69
N SER A 331 -44.94 38.24 -35.12
CA SER A 331 -44.31 38.23 -33.79
C SER A 331 -44.41 39.61 -33.14
N THR A 332 -44.01 39.69 -31.87
CA THR A 332 -43.83 40.91 -31.07
C THR A 332 -42.36 41.18 -30.74
N ASP A 333 -41.45 40.55 -31.48
CA ASP A 333 -40.00 40.73 -31.38
C ASP A 333 -39.50 41.82 -32.36
N GLU A 334 -38.18 41.98 -32.47
CA GLU A 334 -37.53 42.98 -33.32
C GLU A 334 -37.94 42.87 -34.80
N VAL A 335 -38.34 41.69 -35.30
CA VAL A 335 -38.84 41.49 -36.67
C VAL A 335 -40.32 41.88 -36.79
N GLY A 336 -41.10 41.63 -35.73
CA GLY A 336 -42.48 42.10 -35.62
C GLY A 336 -42.58 43.63 -35.53
N GLU A 337 -41.70 44.26 -34.76
CA GLU A 337 -41.57 45.71 -34.66
C GLU A 337 -41.12 46.34 -35.98
N LEU A 338 -40.19 45.72 -36.69
CA LEU A 338 -39.79 46.14 -38.04
C LEU A 338 -40.95 46.03 -39.05
N ALA A 339 -41.73 44.95 -39.00
CA ALA A 339 -42.92 44.79 -39.86
C ALA A 339 -44.04 45.81 -39.52
N SER A 340 -44.20 46.15 -38.24
CA SER A 340 -45.10 47.22 -37.79
C SER A 340 -44.64 48.59 -38.30
N SER A 341 -43.35 48.91 -38.13
CA SER A 341 -42.72 50.15 -38.59
C SER A 341 -42.80 50.31 -40.11
N PHE A 342 -42.60 49.21 -40.86
CA PHE A 342 -42.80 49.20 -42.31
C PHE A 342 -44.26 49.46 -42.69
N ASN A 343 -45.24 48.87 -41.99
CA ASN A 343 -46.66 49.13 -42.24
C ASN A 343 -47.05 50.59 -41.97
N LEU A 344 -46.47 51.22 -40.94
CA LEU A 344 -46.64 52.66 -40.68
C LEU A 344 -46.03 53.51 -41.80
N LEU A 345 -44.83 53.18 -42.28
CA LEU A 345 -44.19 53.86 -43.40
C LEU A 345 -44.98 53.74 -44.71
N VAL A 346 -45.54 52.56 -45.01
CA VAL A 346 -46.43 52.38 -46.17
C VAL A 346 -47.72 53.18 -46.02
N GLU A 347 -48.27 53.24 -44.81
CA GLU A 347 -49.48 54.01 -44.50
C GLU A 347 -49.25 55.51 -44.66
N ASP A 348 -48.15 56.07 -44.13
CA ASP A 348 -47.83 57.49 -44.26
C ASP A 348 -47.42 57.88 -45.68
N ILE A 349 -46.73 57.02 -46.45
CA ILE A 349 -46.52 57.25 -47.88
C ILE A 349 -47.85 57.19 -48.65
N SER A 350 -48.76 56.28 -48.28
CA SER A 350 -50.12 56.21 -48.87
C SER A 350 -50.99 57.42 -48.53
N ARG A 351 -50.71 58.12 -47.43
CA ARG A 351 -51.30 59.43 -47.09
C ARG A 351 -50.61 60.56 -47.84
N SER A 352 -49.28 60.54 -47.93
CA SER A 352 -48.47 61.54 -48.64
C SER A 352 -48.87 61.63 -50.12
N GLU A 353 -48.98 60.51 -50.83
CA GLU A 353 -49.44 60.52 -52.23
C GLU A 353 -50.89 61.02 -52.40
N LYS A 354 -51.77 60.79 -51.41
CA LYS A 354 -53.14 61.33 -51.41
C LYS A 354 -53.20 62.81 -51.07
N ALA A 355 -52.32 63.31 -50.20
CA ALA A 355 -52.18 64.72 -49.88
C ALA A 355 -51.62 65.49 -51.10
N LEU A 356 -50.53 65.00 -51.70
CA LEU A 356 -49.89 65.58 -52.88
C LEU A 356 -50.85 65.70 -54.09
N ALA A 357 -51.84 64.80 -54.21
CA ALA A 357 -52.86 64.87 -55.25
C ALA A 357 -53.85 66.05 -55.10
N GLU A 358 -54.11 66.53 -53.88
CA GLU A 358 -54.93 67.72 -53.60
C GLU A 358 -54.07 68.99 -53.46
N GLU A 359 -52.89 68.90 -52.84
CA GLU A 359 -51.95 70.00 -52.58
C GLU A 359 -51.47 70.68 -53.88
N ALA A 360 -51.31 69.88 -54.95
CA ALA A 360 -50.93 70.34 -56.30
C ALA A 360 -51.90 71.39 -56.89
N LYS A 361 -53.09 71.57 -56.32
CA LYS A 361 -54.06 72.61 -56.71
C LYS A 361 -54.01 73.89 -55.88
N LYS A 362 -53.28 73.93 -54.76
CA LYS A 362 -53.21 75.09 -53.85
C LYS A 362 -51.86 75.80 -53.81
N PHE A 363 -50.77 75.13 -54.20
CA PHE A 363 -49.42 75.69 -54.09
C PHE A 363 -49.18 76.98 -54.92
N ALA A 364 -50.00 77.24 -55.95
CA ALA A 364 -49.87 78.40 -56.84
C ALA A 364 -50.19 79.78 -56.19
N LEU A 365 -50.65 79.82 -54.94
CA LEU A 365 -51.05 81.07 -54.25
C LEU A 365 -50.44 81.26 -52.84
N ALA A 366 -49.60 80.34 -52.36
CA ALA A 366 -49.06 80.38 -50.99
C ALA A 366 -47.69 81.07 -50.86
N SER A 367 -47.06 81.48 -51.97
CA SER A 367 -45.67 81.98 -52.02
C SER A 367 -45.44 83.40 -51.44
N GLN A 368 -46.33 83.89 -50.55
CA GLN A 368 -46.26 85.26 -50.00
C GLN A 368 -46.32 85.33 -48.47
N GLN A 369 -46.38 84.20 -47.74
CA GLN A 369 -46.47 84.19 -46.27
C GLN A 369 -45.61 83.10 -45.62
N ALA A 370 -44.32 83.04 -45.97
CA ALA A 370 -43.33 82.13 -45.36
C ALA A 370 -42.19 82.84 -44.59
N GLU A 371 -42.15 84.18 -44.57
CA GLU A 371 -41.07 84.94 -43.92
C GLU A 371 -41.10 84.89 -42.37
N ALA A 372 -42.16 84.36 -41.76
CA ALA A 372 -42.27 84.19 -40.31
C ALA A 372 -41.58 82.91 -39.79
N VAL A 373 -41.58 81.82 -40.57
CA VAL A 373 -41.06 80.51 -40.12
C VAL A 373 -39.53 80.44 -40.20
N VAL A 374 -38.93 81.20 -41.13
CA VAL A 374 -37.47 81.15 -41.38
C VAL A 374 -36.66 81.55 -40.15
N GLU A 375 -37.02 82.61 -39.43
CA GLU A 375 -36.21 83.06 -38.28
C GLU A 375 -36.45 82.20 -37.02
N GLU A 376 -37.63 81.61 -36.83
CA GLU A 376 -37.88 80.61 -35.77
C GLU A 376 -37.03 79.35 -36.00
N GLN A 377 -37.07 78.81 -37.21
CA GLN A 377 -36.33 77.60 -37.59
C GLN A 377 -34.80 77.82 -37.60
N LYS A 378 -34.37 79.06 -37.86
CA LYS A 378 -32.97 79.50 -37.80
C LYS A 378 -32.49 79.70 -36.35
N GLN A 379 -33.32 80.23 -35.46
CA GLN A 379 -33.02 80.28 -34.02
C GLN A 379 -32.86 78.86 -33.45
N GLN A 380 -33.79 77.95 -33.74
CA GLN A 380 -33.67 76.54 -33.37
C GLN A 380 -32.38 75.90 -33.90
N ASN A 381 -31.97 76.23 -35.13
CA ASN A 381 -30.74 75.73 -35.74
C ASN A 381 -29.47 76.27 -35.03
N THR A 382 -29.45 77.54 -34.62
CA THR A 382 -28.34 78.08 -33.80
C THR A 382 -28.26 77.46 -32.40
N THR A 383 -29.39 77.16 -31.76
CA THR A 383 -29.40 76.43 -30.48
C THR A 383 -28.90 75.00 -30.68
N LEU A 384 -29.42 74.28 -31.68
CA LEU A 384 -28.93 72.94 -32.06
C LEU A 384 -27.42 72.90 -32.34
N GLN A 385 -26.85 73.93 -32.98
CA GLN A 385 -25.41 74.02 -33.20
C GLN A 385 -24.62 74.31 -31.92
N TYR A 386 -25.19 75.06 -30.97
CA TYR A 386 -24.56 75.34 -29.68
C TYR A 386 -24.55 74.10 -28.78
N ASP A 387 -25.72 73.49 -28.55
CA ASP A 387 -25.89 72.27 -27.78
C ASP A 387 -25.03 71.12 -28.34
N LEU A 388 -24.95 70.98 -29.68
CA LEU A 388 -24.09 69.99 -30.32
C LEU A 388 -22.59 70.29 -30.15
N PHE A 389 -22.19 71.56 -30.11
CA PHE A 389 -20.79 71.93 -29.87
C PHE A 389 -20.38 71.67 -28.42
N GLN A 390 -21.28 71.93 -27.46
CA GLN A 390 -21.07 71.59 -26.05
C GLN A 390 -20.95 70.06 -25.87
N LEU A 391 -21.91 69.30 -26.41
CA LEU A 391 -21.87 67.83 -26.40
C LEU A 391 -20.61 67.26 -27.06
N LEU A 392 -20.12 67.87 -28.15
CA LEU A 392 -18.86 67.46 -28.78
C LEU A 392 -17.64 67.68 -27.87
N SER A 393 -17.60 68.76 -27.08
CA SER A 393 -16.53 69.01 -26.11
C SER A 393 -16.58 68.01 -24.94
N GLU A 394 -17.78 67.63 -24.49
CA GLU A 394 -17.99 66.64 -23.43
C GLU A 394 -17.63 65.21 -23.91
N VAL A 395 -17.92 64.91 -25.18
CA VAL A 395 -17.48 63.67 -25.87
C VAL A 395 -15.96 63.64 -26.08
N GLU A 396 -15.32 64.77 -26.40
CA GLU A 396 -13.86 64.87 -26.55
C GLU A 396 -13.16 64.57 -25.21
N GLU A 397 -13.62 65.16 -24.10
CA GLU A 397 -13.02 64.94 -22.78
C GLU A 397 -13.20 63.48 -22.30
N ALA A 398 -14.33 62.85 -22.60
CA ALA A 398 -14.53 61.41 -22.33
C ALA A 398 -13.67 60.52 -23.24
N SER A 399 -13.43 60.93 -24.50
CA SER A 399 -12.57 60.21 -25.44
C SER A 399 -11.08 60.26 -25.05
N ASP A 400 -10.65 61.34 -24.39
CA ASP A 400 -9.32 61.45 -23.75
C ASP A 400 -9.22 60.67 -22.42
N GLY A 401 -10.29 59.96 -22.03
CA GLY A 401 -10.31 59.03 -20.90
C GLY A 401 -10.85 59.61 -19.59
N ASN A 402 -11.40 60.84 -19.60
CA ASN A 402 -12.11 61.35 -18.43
C ASN A 402 -13.52 60.76 -18.33
N LEU A 403 -13.69 59.65 -17.60
CA LEU A 403 -14.99 59.02 -17.38
C LEU A 403 -15.77 59.64 -16.20
N THR A 404 -15.45 60.89 -15.83
CA THR A 404 -16.18 61.68 -14.80
C THR A 404 -17.00 62.82 -15.38
N VAL A 405 -16.79 63.21 -16.66
CA VAL A 405 -17.71 64.15 -17.34
C VAL A 405 -19.08 63.53 -17.54
N ARG A 406 -20.11 64.38 -17.54
CA ARG A 406 -21.44 64.09 -18.05
C ARG A 406 -21.87 65.24 -18.95
N ALA A 407 -22.64 64.92 -19.98
CA ALA A 407 -23.23 65.90 -20.88
C ALA A 407 -24.51 66.51 -20.28
N ASP A 408 -24.70 67.81 -20.49
CA ASP A 408 -25.91 68.53 -20.07
C ASP A 408 -27.15 68.07 -20.85
N THR A 409 -28.21 67.69 -20.15
CA THR A 409 -29.46 67.21 -20.74
C THR A 409 -30.44 68.35 -21.04
N THR A 410 -30.37 68.91 -22.25
CA THR A 410 -31.30 69.95 -22.74
C THR A 410 -32.61 69.36 -23.31
N GLU A 411 -33.70 70.14 -23.32
CA GLU A 411 -34.96 69.71 -23.96
C GLU A 411 -34.80 69.71 -25.50
N GLY A 412 -34.67 68.53 -26.11
CA GLY A 412 -34.66 68.40 -27.56
C GLY A 412 -34.00 67.12 -28.06
N GLN A 413 -33.64 67.12 -29.35
CA GLN A 413 -32.98 65.98 -29.99
C GLN A 413 -31.55 65.76 -29.47
N VAL A 414 -30.87 66.81 -29.00
CA VAL A 414 -29.50 66.71 -28.45
C VAL A 414 -29.50 66.07 -27.06
N GLY A 415 -30.44 66.45 -26.17
CA GLY A 415 -30.57 65.84 -24.84
C GLY A 415 -30.76 64.32 -24.86
N VAL A 416 -31.49 63.78 -25.85
CA VAL A 416 -31.62 62.32 -26.03
C VAL A 416 -30.27 61.67 -26.38
N VAL A 417 -29.41 62.36 -27.15
CA VAL A 417 -28.05 61.89 -27.44
C VAL A 417 -27.15 62.03 -26.22
N ALA A 418 -27.30 63.11 -25.42
CA ALA A 418 -26.62 63.29 -24.15
C ALA A 418 -26.97 62.18 -23.13
N ASP A 419 -28.24 61.76 -23.03
CA ASP A 419 -28.66 60.62 -22.21
C ASP A 419 -28.00 59.30 -22.65
N PHE A 420 -27.96 59.02 -23.95
CA PHE A 420 -27.28 57.83 -24.49
C PHE A 420 -25.76 57.89 -24.25
N PHE A 421 -25.13 59.05 -24.44
CA PHE A 421 -23.71 59.27 -24.16
C PHE A 421 -23.39 59.09 -22.67
N ASN A 422 -24.15 59.73 -21.78
CA ASN A 422 -24.05 59.57 -20.33
C ASN A 422 -24.16 58.10 -19.92
N SER A 423 -25.10 57.35 -20.52
CA SER A 423 -25.28 55.91 -20.29
C SER A 423 -24.08 55.07 -20.76
N ILE A 424 -23.42 55.46 -21.87
CA ILE A 424 -22.22 54.80 -22.38
C ILE A 424 -21.00 55.11 -21.49
N VAL A 425 -20.80 56.36 -21.09
CA VAL A 425 -19.71 56.77 -20.19
C VAL A 425 -19.84 56.08 -18.84
N GLU A 426 -21.05 55.98 -18.29
CA GLU A 426 -21.33 55.28 -17.03
C GLU A 426 -21.05 53.77 -17.15
N SER A 427 -21.51 53.12 -18.23
CA SER A 427 -21.18 51.72 -18.50
C SER A 427 -19.67 51.48 -18.75
N MET A 428 -18.96 52.43 -19.36
CA MET A 428 -17.50 52.37 -19.51
C MET A 428 -16.78 52.54 -18.17
N ARG A 429 -17.25 53.45 -17.32
CA ARG A 429 -16.72 53.70 -15.98
C ARG A 429 -16.84 52.46 -15.10
N ASP A 430 -17.98 51.78 -15.13
CA ASP A 430 -18.20 50.51 -14.41
C ASP A 430 -17.20 49.44 -14.87
N VAL A 431 -17.03 49.27 -16.20
CA VAL A 431 -16.08 48.30 -16.77
C VAL A 431 -14.63 48.64 -16.42
N VAL A 432 -14.22 49.89 -16.55
CA VAL A 432 -12.86 50.35 -16.20
C VAL A 432 -12.58 50.15 -14.70
N THR A 433 -13.55 50.46 -13.84
CA THR A 433 -13.46 50.24 -12.39
C THR A 433 -13.33 48.75 -12.07
N GLN A 434 -14.19 47.90 -12.65
CA GLN A 434 -14.12 46.45 -12.43
C GLN A 434 -12.81 45.84 -12.96
N VAL A 435 -12.25 46.34 -14.07
CA VAL A 435 -10.93 45.91 -14.57
C VAL A 435 -9.81 46.39 -13.65
N LYS A 436 -9.88 47.61 -13.10
CA LYS A 436 -8.90 48.17 -12.15
C LYS A 436 -8.84 47.35 -10.86
N ASP A 437 -10.00 46.97 -10.32
CA ASP A 437 -10.11 46.09 -9.16
C ASP A 437 -9.61 44.69 -9.47
N SER A 438 -10.07 44.08 -10.57
CA SER A 438 -9.66 42.73 -10.99
C SER A 438 -8.15 42.63 -11.22
N THR A 439 -7.55 43.63 -11.86
CA THR A 439 -6.09 43.66 -12.11
C THR A 439 -5.31 43.84 -10.81
N THR A 440 -5.85 44.56 -9.83
CA THR A 440 -5.25 44.72 -8.51
C THR A 440 -5.31 43.41 -7.72
N GLN A 441 -6.44 42.71 -7.73
CA GLN A 441 -6.60 41.38 -7.13
C GLN A 441 -5.66 40.34 -7.78
N VAL A 442 -5.59 40.30 -9.11
CA VAL A 442 -4.67 39.43 -9.86
C VAL A 442 -3.20 39.72 -9.49
N ASN A 443 -2.79 40.99 -9.43
CA ASN A 443 -1.42 41.33 -9.04
C ASN A 443 -1.09 40.90 -7.59
N SER A 444 -2.05 40.96 -6.66
CA SER A 444 -1.85 40.44 -5.30
C SER A 444 -1.70 38.91 -5.28
N ALA A 445 -2.61 38.18 -5.93
CA ALA A 445 -2.57 36.71 -5.99
C ALA A 445 -1.27 36.19 -6.64
N LEU A 446 -0.79 36.84 -7.70
CA LEU A 446 0.47 36.46 -8.36
C LEU A 446 1.71 36.59 -7.46
N VAL A 447 1.71 37.52 -6.50
CA VAL A 447 2.82 37.69 -5.54
C VAL A 447 2.77 36.62 -4.44
N GLU A 448 1.56 36.27 -3.99
CA GLU A 448 1.33 35.16 -3.05
C GLU A 448 1.71 33.81 -3.67
N ASP A 449 1.34 33.57 -4.94
CA ASP A 449 1.78 32.41 -5.72
C ASP A 449 3.31 32.39 -5.92
N GLU A 450 3.96 33.55 -6.13
CA GLU A 450 5.42 33.64 -6.31
C GLU A 450 6.17 33.23 -5.02
N GLU A 451 5.72 33.74 -3.86
CA GLU A 451 6.27 33.36 -2.55
C GLU A 451 6.04 31.87 -2.25
N ALA A 452 4.82 31.37 -2.48
CA ALA A 452 4.49 29.95 -2.29
C ALA A 452 5.32 29.00 -3.18
N MET A 453 5.57 29.39 -4.44
CA MET A 453 6.44 28.63 -5.34
C MET A 453 7.92 28.70 -4.93
N GLY A 454 8.36 29.83 -4.39
CA GLY A 454 9.67 29.98 -3.76
C GLY A 454 9.86 29.04 -2.56
N GLU A 455 8.88 28.98 -1.66
CA GLU A 455 8.93 28.07 -0.51
C GLU A 455 8.88 26.60 -0.96
N LEU A 456 7.97 26.23 -1.87
CA LEU A 456 7.84 24.87 -2.39
C LEU A 456 9.14 24.39 -3.06
N ALA A 457 9.85 25.27 -3.76
CA ALA A 457 11.14 24.95 -4.35
C ALA A 457 12.20 24.57 -3.30
N GLU A 458 12.26 25.33 -2.20
CA GLU A 458 13.20 25.14 -1.10
C GLU A 458 12.81 23.97 -0.17
N GLN A 459 11.52 23.77 0.10
CA GLN A 459 11.01 22.58 0.79
C GLN A 459 11.36 21.31 0.02
N SER A 460 11.15 21.30 -1.30
CA SER A 460 11.52 20.17 -2.18
C SER A 460 13.03 19.91 -2.15
N ARG A 461 13.85 20.97 -2.15
CA ARG A 461 15.33 20.86 -2.02
C ARG A 461 15.74 20.27 -0.67
N LYS A 462 15.12 20.71 0.43
CA LYS A 462 15.29 20.14 1.78
C LYS A 462 14.84 18.67 1.85
N GLN A 463 13.76 18.29 1.16
CA GLN A 463 13.27 16.91 1.08
C GLN A 463 14.31 16.00 0.41
N ALA A 464 14.86 16.41 -0.75
CA ALA A 464 15.93 15.66 -1.42
C ALA A 464 17.16 15.46 -0.52
N GLN A 465 17.56 16.49 0.26
CA GLN A 465 18.64 16.37 1.24
C GLN A 465 18.33 15.40 2.40
N LYS A 466 17.09 15.35 2.88
CA LYS A 466 16.65 14.35 3.88
C LYS A 466 16.70 12.93 3.31
N ILE A 467 16.25 12.74 2.06
CA ILE A 467 16.26 11.43 1.40
C ILE A 467 17.68 10.92 1.16
N GLN A 468 18.63 11.79 0.82
CA GLN A 468 20.03 11.39 0.69
C GLN A 468 20.62 10.86 2.02
N ARG A 469 20.17 11.35 3.18
CA ARG A 469 20.53 10.79 4.49
C ARG A 469 19.85 9.44 4.77
N MET A 470 18.59 9.29 4.35
CA MET A 470 17.88 8.01 4.46
C MET A 470 18.53 6.91 3.61
N LEU A 471 19.04 7.24 2.43
CA LEU A 471 19.82 6.29 1.62
C LEU A 471 21.05 5.75 2.39
N THR A 472 21.81 6.62 3.06
CA THR A 472 22.96 6.20 3.89
C THR A 472 22.55 5.33 5.08
N PHE A 473 21.39 5.57 5.70
CA PHE A 473 20.88 4.66 6.74
C PHE A 473 20.47 3.29 6.17
N VAL A 474 19.93 3.23 4.95
CA VAL A 474 19.62 1.94 4.28
C VAL A 474 20.88 1.20 3.85
N GLU A 475 21.94 1.90 3.45
CA GLU A 475 23.28 1.33 3.19
C GLU A 475 23.88 0.71 4.47
N GLN A 476 23.79 1.41 5.61
CA GLN A 476 24.19 0.89 6.93
C GLN A 476 23.33 -0.31 7.37
N MET A 477 22.02 -0.28 7.10
CA MET A 477 21.11 -1.39 7.37
C MET A 477 21.49 -2.62 6.54
N ALA A 478 21.81 -2.46 5.26
CA ALA A 478 22.28 -3.54 4.40
C ALA A 478 23.60 -4.18 4.89
N GLN A 479 24.53 -3.39 5.42
CA GLN A 479 25.72 -3.94 6.08
C GLN A 479 25.35 -4.77 7.33
N SER A 480 24.48 -4.25 8.20
CA SER A 480 24.06 -4.96 9.41
C SER A 480 23.32 -6.27 9.10
N ILE A 481 22.48 -6.28 8.06
CA ILE A 481 21.83 -7.49 7.52
C ILE A 481 22.88 -8.52 7.07
N GLN A 482 23.95 -8.08 6.39
CA GLN A 482 25.04 -8.97 5.98
C GLN A 482 25.86 -9.51 7.17
N GLU A 483 26.04 -8.73 8.23
CA GLU A 483 26.68 -9.18 9.48
C GLU A 483 25.82 -10.23 10.22
N VAL A 484 24.50 -10.02 10.29
CA VAL A 484 23.55 -11.02 10.81
C VAL A 484 23.61 -12.32 10.02
N SER A 485 23.71 -12.24 8.68
CA SER A 485 23.87 -13.42 7.80
C SER A 485 25.11 -14.26 8.14
N VAL A 486 26.26 -13.60 8.35
CA VAL A 486 27.52 -14.27 8.72
C VAL A 486 27.42 -14.89 10.12
N ASN A 487 26.86 -14.17 11.09
CA ASN A 487 26.69 -14.66 12.46
C ASN A 487 25.73 -15.86 12.53
N ALA A 488 24.66 -15.85 11.72
CA ALA A 488 23.76 -16.98 11.56
C ALA A 488 24.51 -18.22 11.01
N GLN A 489 25.24 -18.07 9.90
CA GLN A 489 26.03 -19.17 9.32
C GLN A 489 27.06 -19.75 10.31
N GLN A 490 27.79 -18.90 11.04
CA GLN A 490 28.71 -19.34 12.09
C GLN A 490 28.00 -20.10 13.22
N THR A 491 26.79 -19.67 13.59
CA THR A 491 25.97 -20.35 14.60
C THR A 491 25.55 -21.75 14.12
N ALA A 492 25.15 -21.92 12.85
CA ALA A 492 24.83 -23.24 12.29
C ALA A 492 26.02 -24.22 12.40
N ASP A 493 27.23 -23.76 12.09
CA ASP A 493 28.42 -24.62 12.11
C ASP A 493 28.87 -24.99 13.54
N VAL A 494 28.68 -24.09 14.50
CA VAL A 494 28.83 -24.41 15.94
C VAL A 494 27.77 -25.42 16.41
N VAL A 495 26.51 -25.27 15.98
CA VAL A 495 25.40 -26.17 16.33
C VAL A 495 25.57 -27.57 15.75
N ARG A 496 26.06 -27.69 14.51
CA ARG A 496 26.40 -28.97 13.87
C ARG A 496 27.53 -29.68 14.61
N SER A 497 28.54 -28.93 15.03
CA SER A 497 29.62 -29.43 15.89
C SER A 497 29.07 -29.91 17.25
N ALA A 498 28.15 -29.15 17.87
CA ALA A 498 27.51 -29.56 19.13
C ALA A 498 26.70 -30.87 18.98
N SER A 499 25.89 -31.01 17.92
CA SER A 499 25.14 -32.25 17.65
C SER A 499 26.07 -33.44 17.45
N SER A 500 27.09 -33.31 16.59
CA SER A 500 28.03 -34.40 16.31
C SER A 500 28.84 -34.83 17.54
N ASN A 501 29.24 -33.89 18.40
CA ASN A 501 29.89 -34.20 19.68
C ASN A 501 28.92 -34.88 20.67
N ALA A 502 27.63 -34.51 20.68
CA ALA A 502 26.62 -35.14 21.52
C ALA A 502 26.24 -36.55 21.02
N GLU A 503 26.21 -36.77 19.71
CA GLU A 503 26.02 -38.08 19.06
C GLU A 503 27.18 -39.03 19.40
N ALA A 504 28.43 -38.59 19.19
CA ALA A 504 29.62 -39.38 19.55
C ALA A 504 29.72 -39.64 21.07
N GLY A 505 29.28 -38.68 21.90
CA GLY A 505 29.11 -38.88 23.34
C GLY A 505 28.06 -39.94 23.66
N GLY A 506 26.94 -39.97 22.91
CA GLY A 506 25.88 -40.96 23.03
C GLY A 506 26.37 -42.38 22.73
N GLU A 507 27.08 -42.57 21.62
CA GLU A 507 27.71 -43.86 21.27
C GLU A 507 28.70 -44.33 22.35
N ALA A 508 29.50 -43.42 22.91
CA ALA A 508 30.41 -43.73 24.00
C ALA A 508 29.68 -44.11 25.30
N MET A 509 28.52 -43.51 25.59
CA MET A 509 27.67 -43.92 26.72
C MET A 509 27.03 -45.30 26.47
N ASP A 510 26.54 -45.61 25.27
CA ASP A 510 25.98 -46.93 24.95
C ASP A 510 27.03 -48.04 25.07
N LEU A 511 28.27 -47.82 24.59
CA LEU A 511 29.38 -48.74 24.82
C LEU A 511 29.71 -48.90 26.31
N THR A 512 29.57 -47.83 27.10
CA THR A 512 29.76 -47.85 28.56
C THR A 512 28.66 -48.67 29.25
N VAL A 513 27.39 -48.53 28.85
CA VAL A 513 26.28 -49.34 29.37
C VAL A 513 26.50 -50.83 29.05
N GLN A 514 26.89 -51.16 27.82
CA GLN A 514 27.21 -52.55 27.44
C GLN A 514 28.35 -53.13 28.30
N THR A 515 29.43 -52.36 28.47
CA THR A 515 30.57 -52.76 29.33
C THR A 515 30.15 -52.98 30.79
N ILE A 516 29.25 -52.14 31.31
CA ILE A 516 28.69 -52.26 32.66
C ILE A 516 27.81 -53.52 32.82
N VAL A 517 27.07 -53.92 31.78
CA VAL A 517 26.29 -55.18 31.77
C VAL A 517 27.21 -56.41 31.81
N GLU A 518 28.28 -56.42 31.00
CA GLU A 518 29.28 -57.51 31.00
C GLU A 518 30.05 -57.59 32.33
N LEU A 519 30.38 -56.44 32.92
CA LEU A 519 30.99 -56.36 34.25
C LEU A 519 30.04 -56.89 35.33
N ARG A 520 28.75 -56.57 35.27
CA ARG A 520 27.72 -57.10 36.18
C ARG A 520 27.62 -58.62 36.10
N GLU A 521 27.64 -59.21 34.90
CA GLU A 521 27.66 -60.67 34.74
C GLU A 521 28.96 -61.27 35.30
N THR A 522 30.11 -60.63 35.06
CA THR A 522 31.41 -61.06 35.57
C THR A 522 31.47 -61.06 37.10
N VAL A 523 30.93 -60.02 37.76
CA VAL A 523 30.82 -59.93 39.22
C VAL A 523 29.89 -61.02 39.76
N ALA A 524 28.69 -61.20 39.19
CA ALA A 524 27.75 -62.23 39.63
C ALA A 524 28.30 -63.66 39.43
N GLY A 525 29.00 -63.91 38.32
CA GLY A 525 29.71 -65.16 38.06
C GLY A 525 30.87 -65.41 39.03
N THR A 526 31.54 -64.36 39.49
CA THR A 526 32.61 -64.42 40.49
C THR A 526 32.05 -64.71 41.88
N ALA A 527 31.01 -64.00 42.32
CA ALA A 527 30.30 -64.27 43.58
C ALA A 527 29.85 -65.74 43.68
N LYS A 528 29.30 -66.29 42.59
CA LYS A 528 28.91 -67.71 42.49
C LYS A 528 30.09 -68.69 42.60
N LYS A 529 31.29 -68.32 42.14
CA LYS A 529 32.51 -69.12 42.32
C LYS A 529 33.02 -69.06 43.76
N VAL A 530 33.07 -67.87 44.37
CA VAL A 530 33.52 -67.69 45.77
C VAL A 530 32.58 -68.38 46.74
N LYS A 531 31.26 -68.30 46.53
CA LYS A 531 30.28 -69.04 47.34
C LYS A 531 30.52 -70.56 47.32
N ARG A 532 30.78 -71.13 46.13
CA ARG A 532 31.16 -72.55 45.99
C ARG A 532 32.50 -72.89 46.65
N LEU A 533 33.44 -71.94 46.73
CA LEU A 533 34.68 -72.13 47.48
C LEU A 533 34.40 -72.19 48.98
N GLY A 534 33.58 -71.29 49.53
CA GLY A 534 33.14 -71.34 50.94
C GLY A 534 32.40 -72.64 51.28
N GLU A 535 31.48 -73.08 50.42
CA GLU A 535 30.80 -74.39 50.53
C GLU A 535 31.80 -75.57 50.54
N SER A 536 32.88 -75.48 49.74
CA SER A 536 33.94 -76.49 49.69
C SER A 536 34.83 -76.46 50.94
N SER A 537 35.21 -75.28 51.42
CA SER A 537 35.96 -75.10 52.68
C SER A 537 35.19 -75.64 53.88
N GLN A 538 33.85 -75.47 53.91
CA GLN A 538 33.01 -76.08 54.94
C GLN A 538 32.99 -77.62 54.88
N GLN A 539 33.16 -78.23 53.70
CA GLN A 539 33.34 -79.69 53.58
C GLN A 539 34.74 -80.13 54.05
N ILE A 540 35.78 -79.34 53.75
CA ILE A 540 37.14 -79.59 54.24
C ILE A 540 37.19 -79.50 55.77
N SER A 541 36.60 -78.46 56.38
CA SER A 541 36.50 -78.31 57.85
C SER A 541 35.90 -79.57 58.51
N LYS A 542 34.78 -80.08 57.99
CA LYS A 542 34.15 -81.32 58.46
C LYS A 542 35.07 -82.54 58.34
N ALA A 543 35.82 -82.67 57.23
CA ALA A 543 36.76 -83.75 57.03
C ALA A 543 37.98 -83.65 57.97
N VAL A 544 38.54 -82.46 58.15
CA VAL A 544 39.69 -82.19 59.03
C VAL A 544 39.33 -82.45 60.49
N SER A 545 38.14 -82.03 60.93
CA SER A 545 37.62 -82.31 62.28
C SER A 545 37.44 -83.82 62.51
N LEU A 546 36.99 -84.57 61.50
CA LEU A 546 36.91 -86.04 61.57
C LEU A 546 38.31 -86.70 61.62
N ILE A 547 39.28 -86.22 60.85
CA ILE A 547 40.66 -86.74 60.90
C ILE A 547 41.30 -86.45 62.27
N ASN A 548 41.04 -85.27 62.86
CA ASN A 548 41.48 -84.92 64.22
C ASN A 548 40.89 -85.89 65.26
N GLN A 549 39.58 -86.20 65.17
CA GLN A 549 38.93 -87.20 66.02
C GLN A 549 39.57 -88.59 65.86
N ILE A 550 39.83 -89.03 64.63
CA ILE A 550 40.50 -90.31 64.34
C ILE A 550 41.94 -90.31 64.89
N ALA A 551 42.68 -89.21 64.76
CA ALA A 551 44.05 -89.08 65.27
C ALA A 551 44.09 -89.14 66.81
N LEU A 552 43.19 -88.42 67.50
CA LEU A 552 43.05 -88.50 68.95
C LEU A 552 42.63 -89.90 69.43
N GLN A 553 41.72 -90.57 68.71
CA GLN A 553 41.32 -91.95 69.02
C GLN A 553 42.47 -92.95 68.76
N THR A 554 43.25 -92.75 67.69
CA THR A 554 44.41 -93.59 67.37
C THR A 554 45.52 -93.41 68.40
N ASN A 555 45.76 -92.19 68.88
CA ASN A 555 46.70 -91.93 69.97
C ASN A 555 46.28 -92.63 71.27
N LEU A 556 44.98 -92.60 71.63
CA LEU A 556 44.47 -93.35 72.78
C LEU A 556 44.61 -94.87 72.62
N LEU A 557 44.34 -95.40 71.42
CA LEU A 557 44.56 -96.83 71.12
C LEU A 557 46.04 -97.22 71.20
N ALA A 558 46.93 -96.35 70.72
CA ALA A 558 48.38 -96.53 70.77
C ALA A 558 48.93 -96.50 72.20
N ILE A 559 48.47 -95.57 73.04
CA ILE A 559 48.79 -95.53 74.48
C ILE A 559 48.32 -96.82 75.17
N ASN A 560 47.09 -97.27 74.92
CA ASN A 560 46.57 -98.52 75.49
C ASN A 560 47.37 -99.75 75.02
N ALA A 561 47.78 -99.80 73.74
CA ALA A 561 48.60 -100.87 73.19
C ALA A 561 50.03 -100.86 73.77
N SER A 562 50.63 -99.69 73.98
CA SER A 562 51.95 -99.55 74.62
C SER A 562 51.92 -100.01 76.08
N ILE A 563 50.87 -99.66 76.83
CA ILE A 563 50.65 -100.13 78.21
C ILE A 563 50.54 -101.67 78.27
N GLU A 564 49.71 -102.29 77.42
CA GLU A 564 49.53 -103.74 77.45
C GLU A 564 50.76 -104.49 76.88
N ALA A 565 51.51 -103.90 75.96
CA ALA A 565 52.78 -104.44 75.48
C ALA A 565 53.88 -104.36 76.56
N ALA A 566 53.97 -103.26 77.32
CA ALA A 566 54.87 -103.16 78.48
C ALA A 566 54.49 -104.17 79.58
N ARG A 567 53.19 -104.46 79.74
CA ARG A 567 52.64 -105.47 80.66
C ARG A 567 52.97 -106.91 80.25
N ALA A 568 53.21 -107.16 78.96
CA ALA A 568 53.62 -108.47 78.44
C ALA A 568 55.11 -108.80 78.64
N GLY A 569 55.93 -107.87 79.15
CA GLY A 569 57.34 -108.11 79.47
C GLY A 569 58.24 -108.21 78.24
N GLU A 570 59.26 -109.09 78.28
CA GLU A 570 60.26 -109.19 77.20
C GLU A 570 59.65 -109.50 75.82
N GLU A 571 58.65 -110.39 75.77
CA GLU A 571 57.90 -110.72 74.54
C GLU A 571 57.16 -109.52 73.94
N GLY A 572 56.79 -108.55 74.78
CA GLY A 572 56.04 -107.34 74.39
C GLY A 572 56.90 -106.20 73.84
N ARG A 573 58.23 -106.21 74.02
CA ARG A 573 59.10 -105.06 73.73
C ARG A 573 59.02 -104.57 72.29
N GLY A 574 58.91 -105.48 71.32
CA GLY A 574 58.74 -105.11 69.91
C GLY A 574 57.42 -104.39 69.63
N PHE A 575 56.33 -104.81 70.27
CA PHE A 575 55.02 -104.17 70.15
C PHE A 575 54.94 -102.83 70.90
N ALA A 576 55.63 -102.69 72.03
CA ALA A 576 55.67 -101.45 72.80
C ALA A 576 56.28 -100.29 71.98
N VAL A 577 57.42 -100.54 71.31
CA VAL A 577 58.08 -99.54 70.44
C VAL A 577 57.19 -99.14 69.26
N VAL A 578 56.54 -100.11 68.61
CA VAL A 578 55.61 -99.82 67.50
C VAL A 578 54.38 -99.03 67.98
N ALA A 579 53.87 -99.34 69.18
CA ALA A 579 52.74 -98.61 69.76
C ALA A 579 53.12 -97.17 70.16
N GLU A 580 54.33 -96.95 70.70
CA GLU A 580 54.84 -95.61 71.02
C GLU A 580 55.03 -94.75 69.76
N GLU A 581 55.61 -95.33 68.69
CA GLU A 581 55.77 -94.68 67.38
C GLU A 581 54.41 -94.31 66.74
N VAL A 582 53.43 -95.22 66.77
CA VAL A 582 52.06 -94.96 66.28
C VAL A 582 51.37 -93.88 67.12
N GLY A 583 51.63 -93.82 68.43
CA GLY A 583 51.15 -92.76 69.31
C GLY A 583 51.74 -91.39 68.96
N ALA A 584 53.05 -91.33 68.74
CA ALA A 584 53.75 -90.12 68.30
C ALA A 584 53.21 -89.61 66.94
N LEU A 585 53.08 -90.49 65.95
CA LEU A 585 52.51 -90.18 64.64
C LEU A 585 51.04 -89.72 64.73
N ALA A 586 50.24 -90.32 65.61
CA ALA A 586 48.86 -89.92 65.84
C ALA A 586 48.75 -88.56 66.55
N ALA A 587 49.60 -88.27 67.53
CA ALA A 587 49.67 -86.97 68.18
C ALA A 587 50.15 -85.87 67.21
N GLN A 588 51.15 -86.16 66.37
CA GLN A 588 51.59 -85.27 65.29
C GLN A 588 50.48 -85.03 64.27
N SER A 589 49.72 -86.06 63.90
CA SER A 589 48.58 -85.95 62.99
C SER A 589 47.48 -85.04 63.57
N ALA A 590 47.15 -85.19 64.86
CA ALA A 590 46.17 -84.35 65.54
C ALA A 590 46.60 -82.87 65.57
N ALA A 591 47.88 -82.60 65.86
CA ALA A 591 48.46 -81.26 65.80
C ALA A 591 48.37 -80.65 64.39
N ALA A 592 48.80 -81.40 63.36
CA ALA A 592 48.72 -80.95 61.97
C ALA A 592 47.27 -80.70 61.50
N THR A 593 46.30 -81.55 61.89
CA THR A 593 44.89 -81.28 61.58
C THR A 593 44.38 -80.00 62.23
N LYS A 594 44.88 -79.63 63.43
CA LYS A 594 44.47 -78.40 64.10
C LYS A 594 45.04 -77.13 63.44
N GLU A 595 46.24 -77.21 62.88
CA GLU A 595 46.78 -76.12 62.04
C GLU A 595 45.97 -75.98 60.75
N ILE A 596 45.58 -77.09 60.11
CA ILE A 596 44.71 -77.08 58.93
C ILE A 596 43.31 -76.53 59.27
N GLU A 597 42.75 -76.87 60.43
CA GLU A 597 41.46 -76.35 60.93
C GLU A 597 41.49 -74.81 61.01
N GLN A 598 42.55 -74.23 61.59
CA GLN A 598 42.76 -72.77 61.65
C GLN A 598 42.90 -72.11 60.27
N ILE A 599 43.60 -72.75 59.33
CA ILE A 599 43.72 -72.26 57.94
C ILE A 599 42.36 -72.27 57.23
N VAL A 600 41.58 -73.34 57.41
CA VAL A 600 40.26 -73.49 56.77
C VAL A 600 39.21 -72.56 57.37
N ASP A 601 39.28 -72.25 58.67
CA ASP A 601 38.45 -71.21 59.29
C ASP A 601 38.81 -69.81 58.79
N THR A 602 40.11 -69.52 58.60
CA THR A 602 40.57 -68.26 57.98
C THR A 602 40.03 -68.11 56.56
N ILE A 603 40.11 -69.16 55.74
CA ILE A 603 39.55 -69.17 54.37
C ILE A 603 38.02 -69.00 54.37
N GLN A 604 37.30 -69.57 55.34
CA GLN A 604 35.85 -69.37 55.47
C GLN A 604 35.49 -67.91 55.81
N MET A 605 36.28 -67.26 56.67
CA MET A 605 36.13 -65.84 57.01
C MET A 605 36.38 -64.96 55.78
N GLU A 606 37.55 -65.10 55.14
CA GLU A 606 37.93 -64.33 53.94
C GLU A 606 36.93 -64.51 52.78
N THR A 607 36.47 -65.74 52.52
CA THR A 607 35.47 -65.99 51.46
C THR A 607 34.11 -65.39 51.79
N SER A 608 33.73 -65.28 53.07
CA SER A 608 32.51 -64.56 53.48
C SER A 608 32.64 -63.05 53.28
N GLU A 609 33.79 -62.47 53.58
CA GLU A 609 34.06 -61.04 53.33
C GLU A 609 34.03 -60.72 51.83
N VAL A 610 34.65 -61.56 50.99
CA VAL A 610 34.64 -61.40 49.54
C VAL A 610 33.23 -61.54 48.95
N VAL A 611 32.37 -62.42 49.49
CA VAL A 611 30.95 -62.49 49.05
C VAL A 611 30.21 -61.20 49.38
N ASN A 612 30.35 -60.66 50.59
CA ASN A 612 29.73 -59.38 50.98
C ASN A 612 30.23 -58.22 50.10
N ALA A 613 31.54 -58.14 49.84
CA ALA A 613 32.12 -57.16 48.93
C ALA A 613 31.57 -57.26 47.49
N MET A 614 31.30 -58.47 46.99
CA MET A 614 30.70 -58.69 45.67
C MET A 614 29.20 -58.32 45.63
N GLU A 615 28.45 -58.48 46.73
CA GLU A 615 27.07 -58.02 46.82
C GLU A 615 26.99 -56.48 46.83
N VAL A 616 27.84 -55.82 47.62
CA VAL A 616 27.99 -54.35 47.61
C VAL A 616 28.43 -53.84 46.23
N GLY A 617 29.44 -54.48 45.61
CA GLY A 617 29.89 -54.15 44.26
C GLY A 617 28.78 -54.31 43.21
N THR A 618 27.96 -55.35 43.31
CA THR A 618 26.80 -55.54 42.41
C THR A 618 25.79 -54.39 42.54
N ALA A 619 25.53 -53.91 43.76
CA ALA A 619 24.64 -52.77 43.98
C ALA A 619 25.24 -51.46 43.43
N GLN A 620 26.55 -51.23 43.61
CA GLN A 620 27.26 -50.08 43.05
C GLN A 620 27.24 -50.06 41.52
N VAL A 621 27.42 -51.21 40.87
CA VAL A 621 27.37 -51.35 39.40
C VAL A 621 25.97 -51.01 38.85
N VAL A 622 24.90 -51.44 39.53
CA VAL A 622 23.52 -51.08 39.16
C VAL A 622 23.26 -49.58 39.33
N ALA A 623 23.73 -48.97 40.43
CA ALA A 623 23.62 -47.53 40.65
C ALA A 623 24.39 -46.72 39.58
N GLY A 624 25.60 -47.16 39.21
CA GLY A 624 26.40 -46.57 38.13
C GLY A 624 25.72 -46.68 36.76
N THR A 625 25.02 -47.79 36.48
CA THR A 625 24.24 -47.93 35.23
C THR A 625 23.21 -46.81 35.09
N GLY A 626 22.49 -46.48 36.18
CA GLY A 626 21.49 -45.40 36.19
C GLY A 626 22.07 -44.00 35.98
N GLN A 627 23.32 -43.76 36.40
CA GLN A 627 24.01 -42.49 36.16
C GLN A 627 24.43 -42.35 34.69
N VAL A 628 24.89 -43.43 34.06
CA VAL A 628 25.26 -43.44 32.63
C VAL A 628 24.04 -43.23 31.73
N GLU A 629 22.91 -43.89 32.03
CA GLU A 629 21.67 -43.70 31.24
C GLU A 629 21.13 -42.26 31.39
N ALA A 630 21.25 -41.63 32.56
CA ALA A 630 20.90 -40.22 32.75
C ALA A 630 21.82 -39.25 31.97
N ALA A 631 23.12 -39.56 31.86
CA ALA A 631 24.05 -38.81 31.02
C ALA A 631 23.71 -38.95 29.53
N LYS A 632 23.40 -40.17 29.07
CA LYS A 632 22.92 -40.46 27.71
C LYS A 632 21.60 -39.73 27.40
N GLN A 633 20.64 -39.71 28.32
CA GLN A 633 19.41 -38.93 28.17
C GLN A 633 19.69 -37.43 28.01
N SER A 634 20.65 -36.89 28.77
CA SER A 634 21.07 -35.49 28.69
C SER A 634 21.73 -35.15 27.34
N LEU A 635 22.53 -36.07 26.78
CA LEU A 635 23.09 -35.94 25.43
C LEU A 635 22.00 -35.95 24.35
N GLY A 636 20.98 -36.82 24.49
CA GLY A 636 19.80 -36.80 23.62
C GLY A 636 19.02 -35.48 23.66
N GLN A 637 18.96 -34.82 24.81
CA GLN A 637 18.38 -33.46 24.91
C GLN A 637 19.22 -32.41 24.20
N ILE A 638 20.56 -32.50 24.25
CA ILE A 638 21.47 -31.59 23.53
C ILE A 638 21.30 -31.72 22.00
N ILE A 639 21.09 -32.94 21.48
CA ILE A 639 20.83 -33.17 20.05
C ILE A 639 19.51 -32.50 19.63
N GLU A 640 18.43 -32.70 20.38
CA GLU A 640 17.12 -32.09 20.04
C GLU A 640 17.14 -30.55 20.16
N VAL A 641 17.82 -30.00 21.17
CA VAL A 641 18.02 -28.54 21.27
C VAL A 641 18.87 -28.02 20.12
N SER A 642 19.92 -28.75 19.71
CA SER A 642 20.75 -28.38 18.55
C SER A 642 19.92 -28.36 17.27
N ARG A 643 19.04 -29.36 17.06
CA ARG A 643 18.09 -29.40 15.93
C ARG A 643 17.12 -28.23 15.94
N GLN A 644 16.67 -27.78 17.11
CA GLN A 644 15.82 -26.58 17.24
C GLN A 644 16.59 -25.29 16.92
N ILE A 645 17.87 -25.18 17.29
CA ILE A 645 18.69 -24.01 16.95
C ILE A 645 19.02 -23.98 15.45
N ASP A 646 19.32 -25.10 14.79
CA ASP A 646 19.54 -25.15 13.32
C ASP A 646 18.28 -24.68 12.55
N HIS A 647 17.07 -25.08 13.00
CA HIS A 647 15.81 -24.53 12.49
C HIS A 647 15.67 -23.00 12.70
N LEU A 648 16.03 -22.48 13.87
CA LEU A 648 16.00 -21.03 14.14
C LEU A 648 17.01 -20.26 13.28
N VAL A 649 18.20 -20.81 13.08
CA VAL A 649 19.24 -20.22 12.22
C VAL A 649 18.84 -20.22 10.75
N GLN A 650 18.17 -21.26 10.26
CA GLN A 650 17.58 -21.27 8.93
C GLN A 650 16.49 -20.20 8.78
N ALA A 651 15.62 -20.04 9.77
CA ALA A 651 14.59 -18.99 9.78
C ALA A 651 15.18 -17.57 9.83
N ILE A 652 16.27 -17.36 10.57
CA ILE A 652 17.05 -16.11 10.53
C ILE A 652 17.57 -15.88 9.12
N SER A 653 18.21 -16.88 8.51
CA SER A 653 18.79 -16.77 7.15
C SER A 653 17.75 -16.41 6.09
N ASP A 654 16.56 -17.03 6.12
CA ASP A 654 15.44 -16.70 5.22
C ASP A 654 14.90 -15.29 5.46
N SER A 655 14.83 -14.85 6.72
CA SER A 655 14.42 -13.49 7.10
C SER A 655 15.43 -12.44 6.62
N THR A 656 16.72 -12.67 6.86
CA THR A 656 17.83 -11.83 6.42
C THR A 656 17.86 -11.68 4.89
N ALA A 657 17.66 -12.78 4.15
CA ALA A 657 17.53 -12.72 2.69
C ALA A 657 16.33 -11.86 2.23
N SER A 658 15.20 -11.93 2.94
CA SER A 658 14.05 -11.07 2.68
C SER A 658 14.33 -9.59 3.04
N GLN A 659 15.07 -9.32 4.12
CA GLN A 659 15.46 -7.97 4.52
C GLN A 659 16.42 -7.32 3.50
N THR A 660 17.33 -8.09 2.88
CA THR A 660 18.14 -7.60 1.75
C THR A 660 17.25 -7.15 0.59
N GLN A 661 16.31 -7.98 0.14
CA GLN A 661 15.38 -7.63 -0.95
C GLN A 661 14.54 -6.38 -0.62
N THR A 662 14.05 -6.25 0.63
CA THR A 662 13.34 -5.05 1.08
C THR A 662 14.26 -3.81 1.09
N SER A 663 15.52 -3.96 1.48
CA SER A 663 16.50 -2.86 1.50
C SER A 663 16.79 -2.34 0.09
N GLU A 664 16.91 -3.21 -0.90
CA GLU A 664 17.04 -2.84 -2.31
C GLU A 664 15.79 -2.10 -2.83
N MET A 665 14.59 -2.59 -2.49
CA MET A 665 13.33 -1.96 -2.87
C MET A 665 13.19 -0.55 -2.26
N VAL A 666 13.45 -0.41 -0.96
CA VAL A 666 13.45 0.90 -0.27
C VAL A 666 14.50 1.84 -0.86
N THR A 667 15.70 1.33 -1.18
CA THR A 667 16.76 2.10 -1.85
C THR A 667 16.29 2.67 -3.19
N ASN A 668 15.58 1.88 -3.99
CA ASN A 668 15.09 2.32 -5.31
C ASN A 668 13.92 3.31 -5.18
N LEU A 669 12.97 3.06 -4.27
CA LEU A 669 11.90 4.01 -3.97
C LEU A 669 12.46 5.35 -3.48
N MET A 670 13.44 5.35 -2.58
CA MET A 670 14.10 6.59 -2.11
C MET A 670 14.81 7.34 -3.24
N LYS A 671 15.48 6.64 -4.17
CA LYS A 671 16.06 7.28 -5.37
C LYS A 671 14.99 7.91 -6.26
N GLU A 672 13.81 7.30 -6.38
CA GLU A 672 12.70 7.87 -7.13
C GLU A 672 12.10 9.10 -6.44
N VAL A 673 11.82 9.06 -5.13
CA VAL A 673 11.31 10.23 -4.40
C VAL A 673 12.32 11.39 -4.42
N ALA A 674 13.63 11.11 -4.33
CA ALA A 674 14.66 12.15 -4.49
C ALA A 674 14.62 12.81 -5.88
N LYS A 675 14.42 12.02 -6.94
CA LYS A 675 14.25 12.51 -8.32
C LYS A 675 12.96 13.32 -8.47
N VAL A 676 11.86 12.90 -7.85
CA VAL A 676 10.60 13.67 -7.82
C VAL A 676 10.81 15.00 -7.10
N SER A 677 11.43 15.02 -5.91
CA SER A 677 11.74 16.26 -5.18
C SER A 677 12.63 17.22 -6.00
N ALA A 678 13.63 16.72 -6.72
CA ALA A 678 14.46 17.54 -7.62
C ALA A 678 13.66 18.12 -8.80
N ASN A 679 12.75 17.33 -9.38
CA ASN A 679 11.85 17.78 -10.44
C ASN A 679 10.86 18.85 -9.93
N THR A 680 10.24 18.65 -8.76
CA THR A 680 9.33 19.63 -8.13
C THR A 680 10.06 20.93 -7.85
N SER A 681 11.27 20.87 -7.26
CA SER A 681 12.09 22.06 -7.02
C SER A 681 12.34 22.86 -8.31
N THR A 682 12.76 22.16 -9.38
CA THR A 682 13.00 22.76 -10.71
C THR A 682 11.72 23.33 -11.33
N ALA A 683 10.58 22.65 -11.18
CA ALA A 683 9.29 23.08 -11.70
C ALA A 683 8.80 24.34 -10.98
N SER A 684 8.86 24.37 -9.65
CA SER A 684 8.44 25.52 -8.84
C SER A 684 9.26 26.78 -9.16
N THR A 685 10.59 26.68 -9.30
CA THR A 685 11.43 27.80 -9.76
C THR A 685 11.03 28.29 -11.16
N LYS A 686 10.64 27.39 -12.08
CA LYS A 686 10.15 27.76 -13.41
C LYS A 686 8.77 28.43 -13.36
N VAL A 687 7.89 28.02 -12.44
CA VAL A 687 6.60 28.69 -12.23
C VAL A 687 6.81 30.08 -11.66
N ALA A 688 7.63 30.26 -10.62
CA ALA A 688 7.98 31.57 -10.07
C ALA A 688 8.49 32.56 -11.15
N SER A 689 9.45 32.13 -11.97
CA SER A 689 9.94 32.96 -13.10
C SER A 689 8.88 33.25 -14.18
N SER A 690 7.84 32.42 -14.30
CA SER A 690 6.69 32.67 -15.18
C SER A 690 5.68 33.64 -14.55
N LEU A 691 5.53 33.60 -13.22
CA LEU A 691 4.71 34.54 -12.45
C LEU A 691 5.30 35.94 -12.51
N GLU A 692 6.62 36.11 -12.36
CA GLU A 692 7.32 37.40 -12.53
C GLU A 692 6.96 38.08 -13.88
N GLY A 693 6.94 37.30 -14.97
CA GLY A 693 6.51 37.75 -16.29
C GLY A 693 5.02 38.15 -16.34
N THR A 694 4.16 37.42 -15.63
CA THR A 694 2.72 37.70 -15.55
C THR A 694 2.42 38.93 -14.69
N VAL A 695 3.17 39.13 -13.60
CA VAL A 695 3.15 40.33 -12.76
C VAL A 695 3.55 41.57 -13.58
N SER A 696 4.53 41.44 -14.48
CA SER A 696 4.89 42.52 -15.42
C SER A 696 3.72 42.91 -16.33
N VAL A 697 3.01 41.93 -16.91
CA VAL A 697 1.81 42.17 -17.74
C VAL A 697 0.66 42.75 -16.92
N ALA A 698 0.42 42.27 -15.69
CA ALA A 698 -0.60 42.82 -14.80
C ALA A 698 -0.32 44.29 -14.43
N LYS A 699 0.95 44.64 -14.17
CA LYS A 699 1.38 46.03 -13.93
C LYS A 699 1.21 46.92 -15.16
N GLN A 700 1.46 46.41 -16.37
CA GLN A 700 1.20 47.14 -17.62
C GLN A 700 -0.30 47.36 -17.84
N LEU A 701 -1.13 46.33 -17.68
CA LEU A 701 -2.59 46.46 -17.77
C LEU A 701 -3.12 47.47 -16.75
N LYS A 702 -2.62 47.40 -15.50
CA LYS A 702 -2.98 48.37 -14.45
C LYS A 702 -2.64 49.80 -14.86
N ALA A 703 -1.45 50.05 -15.39
CA ALA A 703 -1.05 51.37 -15.87
C ALA A 703 -1.90 51.88 -17.05
N SER A 704 -2.32 51.00 -17.97
CA SER A 704 -3.23 51.33 -19.09
C SER A 704 -4.70 51.52 -18.67
N VAL A 705 -5.06 51.15 -17.44
CA VAL A 705 -6.41 51.33 -16.87
C VAL A 705 -6.43 52.51 -15.90
N ASP A 706 -5.35 52.74 -15.16
CA ASP A 706 -5.14 53.91 -14.30
C ASP A 706 -4.97 55.23 -15.09
N SER A 707 -4.84 55.19 -16.43
CA SER A 707 -4.95 56.38 -17.29
C SER A 707 -6.39 56.87 -17.49
N PHE A 708 -7.40 56.04 -17.22
CA PHE A 708 -8.81 56.45 -17.27
C PHE A 708 -9.23 57.05 -15.93
N LYS A 709 -9.76 58.27 -15.96
CA LYS A 709 -10.18 58.99 -14.76
C LYS A 709 -11.60 58.57 -14.39
N VAL A 710 -11.74 57.75 -13.34
CA VAL A 710 -13.03 57.23 -12.84
C VAL A 710 -13.46 57.81 -11.49
N GLU A 711 -12.67 58.74 -10.94
CA GLU A 711 -12.93 59.50 -9.70
C GLU A 711 -12.72 61.00 -9.97
N ALA A 712 -13.51 61.85 -9.30
CA ALA A 712 -13.66 63.28 -9.63
C ALA A 712 -12.51 64.14 -9.07
#